data_AF-A0A835Z053-F1
#
_entry.id   AF-A0A835Z053-F1
#
_cell.length_a   1.000
_cell.length_b   1.000
_cell.length_c   1.000
_cell.angle_alpha   90.00
_cell.angle_beta   90.00
_cell.angle_gamma   90.00
#
_symmetry.space_group_name_H-M   'P 1'
#
loop_
_entity.id
_entity.type
_entity.pdbx_description
1 polymer ?
#
loop_
_entity_poly.entity_id
_entity_poly.type
_entity_poly.pdbx_seq_one_letter_code
_entity_poly.pdbx_strand_id
1 'polypeptide(L)'
;MSVTTLVLWALAALLVRAMAAPVAPACKAPPDIIDDHASAMKLTAAAACPRQNIAVKWRGFVGLTEPIIVAAGTSLDITGVGVDSEPTVISGRDETQLLRVQTGAVVTLRNLRLRNGHVLLVGDFGGGGAVRVLEGGELLLEACQFWYNRGGGGAIYSDGDFTCGNSTFTSNTARNFGGAIHNLGDFTCGDSTFASNSAANYGGAISNSGDFTCDNSTFSSNKAGAGGAIDNTGIFTCGNSTFSSNNAAGSGGAIYNEGDFTCGNSTFASNTADRGGAIYNSGDFTCGDSTFASNTAADFGGAIYNSDDFTCGDSTFASNTAAGGGAIYSDGDFTCGNSTFNSNKAGSGGAIFNVYDFTCNNSTFTSNTAVNGGAIFGDHDANVTCNNLTFASNTAEDGGAVYVAGDAHFLSSDFHDNTAAHYGGTMAVVEGAQVKCTESNFTRSKGGSGAGLYLAQDAAANIRDTTFAFNSATVTGGALYLEPTVTGNIDGCSFLNNTSPVGGALSLALADDTRNFTVSDCDFNGNIASVGAGGAIIQQGTATVLGMNVDNNTFGDNTAECCYAGMDSDGVGQCMDTSTGFGTGWSCCNDHQYLATDVSDEHICVTCDTQKLNCTSIGLTVGTLPVAVGFWRETFNQTEIRKCWNAGACTADENHLLIPTDIYCSEGYTGPYCAVCAPGYARLPGYRCVECNSGATAATITVLAIVALVILLLVWLLFSKSTGVGDGVDGAQTVGAASPGLKLARIGVLLMQRFRIPIVVLQVLTQYISITGLTLPLQYLEFLRAVDFMSLDMRWLTSPGCAADINFYGRLLIATLAPLAITALIFTPRFYLWIISRRRHAIVPKLRQVVTRDVNAFLVFTFLIFSGVSLTVFQTFGCDELQYSGKSYLRADYSLECGDDEGLHTRYSIYAAFMIVVYPVGIPVLYASILWRSAVKQRDRTQLPSRLASATSFLWRPYKGRAYFWEPVECLRRLMLAGLLVFIMPGKPGQSAVACLFAFLTGMVYEQIHPHQQGMDKWLYTLGYGILFTSMFTSLLMQGHWVEGGSEQAIGNLLITLNVLLLVMALVQVGIVYRGVRTAAGPHRQNSLFDRYRGSSRNAVGSTVAPIDDPSAPSPLS
;
A
#
# COMPACT_ATOMS: atom_id res chain seq x y z
N MET A 1 69.88 10.41 40.82
CA MET A 1 68.90 9.36 41.22
C MET A 1 68.30 8.80 39.95
N SER A 2 68.47 7.50 39.72
CA SER A 2 68.13 6.85 38.44
C SER A 2 66.63 6.59 38.31
N VAL A 3 66.15 6.54 37.06
CA VAL A 3 64.76 6.25 36.68
C VAL A 3 64.22 4.95 37.33
N THR A 4 65.10 4.03 37.71
CA THR A 4 64.76 2.81 38.47
C THR A 4 64.20 3.08 39.87
N THR A 5 64.63 4.13 40.56
CA THR A 5 64.08 4.49 41.89
C THR A 5 62.68 5.11 41.85
N LEU A 6 62.28 5.72 40.73
CA LEU A 6 60.95 6.30 40.57
C LEU A 6 59.89 5.22 40.26
N VAL A 7 60.28 4.19 39.49
CA VAL A 7 59.42 3.07 39.11
C VAL A 7 59.15 2.14 40.30
N LEU A 8 60.14 1.92 41.17
CA LEU A 8 59.97 1.15 42.42
C LEU A 8 59.05 1.85 43.43
N TRP A 9 59.08 3.18 43.51
CA TRP A 9 58.14 3.95 44.35
C TRP A 9 56.71 3.96 43.79
N ALA A 10 56.55 4.00 42.47
CA ALA A 10 55.23 3.91 41.83
C ALA A 10 54.61 2.51 42.00
N LEU A 11 55.40 1.43 41.89
CA LEU A 11 54.93 0.06 42.12
C LEU A 11 54.63 -0.24 43.59
N ALA A 12 55.42 0.30 44.53
CA ALA A 12 55.14 0.16 45.97
C ALA A 12 53.88 0.95 46.39
N ALA A 13 53.64 2.13 45.81
CA ALA A 13 52.41 2.90 46.05
C ALA A 13 51.16 2.23 45.47
N LEU A 14 51.29 1.48 44.36
CA LEU A 14 50.20 0.69 43.79
C LEU A 14 49.91 -0.58 44.61
N LEU A 15 50.93 -1.26 45.14
CA LEU A 15 50.76 -2.45 45.99
C LEU A 15 50.17 -2.12 47.37
N VAL A 16 50.51 -0.96 47.95
CA VAL A 16 49.92 -0.50 49.23
C VAL A 16 48.46 -0.07 49.07
N ARG A 17 48.05 0.42 47.89
CA ARG A 17 46.64 0.69 47.58
C ARG A 17 45.82 -0.58 47.31
N ALA A 18 46.45 -1.67 46.88
CA ALA A 18 45.78 -2.94 46.60
C ALA A 18 45.56 -3.83 47.85
N MET A 19 46.23 -3.54 48.98
CA MET A 19 46.11 -4.32 50.23
C MET A 19 45.29 -3.63 51.34
N ALA A 20 44.67 -2.48 51.07
CA ALA A 20 43.70 -1.89 51.98
C ALA A 20 42.34 -2.59 51.80
N ALA A 21 42.09 -3.64 52.59
CA ALA A 21 40.74 -4.14 52.80
C ALA A 21 39.85 -2.97 53.24
N PRO A 22 38.66 -2.79 52.64
CA PRO A 22 37.77 -1.70 53.02
C PRO A 22 37.41 -1.89 54.50
N VAL A 23 37.71 -0.85 55.31
CA VAL A 23 37.18 -0.74 56.66
C VAL A 23 35.66 -0.85 56.54
N ALA A 24 35.07 -1.88 57.14
CA ALA A 24 33.63 -2.07 57.15
C ALA A 24 32.96 -0.76 57.57
N PRO A 25 31.98 -0.24 56.80
CA PRO A 25 31.25 0.95 57.21
C PRO A 25 30.69 0.68 58.61
N ALA A 26 30.82 1.65 59.51
CA ALA A 26 30.19 1.53 60.83
C ALA A 26 28.68 1.39 60.60
N CYS A 27 28.15 0.17 60.73
CA CYS A 27 26.75 -0.15 60.50
C CYS A 27 25.90 0.60 61.51
N LYS A 28 25.40 1.76 61.10
CA LYS A 28 24.49 2.62 61.87
C LYS A 28 23.09 2.44 61.30
N ALA A 29 22.10 2.49 62.19
CA ALA A 29 20.71 2.48 61.78
C ALA A 29 20.41 3.67 60.86
N PRO A 30 19.66 3.46 59.76
CA PRO A 30 19.19 4.55 58.91
C PRO A 30 18.08 5.34 59.64
N PRO A 31 17.76 6.55 59.17
CA PRO A 31 16.58 7.27 59.66
C PRO A 31 15.28 6.54 59.28
N ASP A 32 14.27 6.63 60.14
CA ASP A 32 12.94 6.00 59.94
C ASP A 32 12.19 6.57 58.71
N ILE A 33 12.45 7.83 58.35
CA ILE A 33 11.86 8.54 57.21
C ILE A 33 12.96 9.00 56.27
N ILE A 34 12.76 8.75 54.97
CA ILE A 34 13.60 9.21 53.87
C ILE A 34 12.82 10.26 53.09
N ASP A 35 13.29 11.51 53.13
CA ASP A 35 12.64 12.67 52.50
C ASP A 35 13.61 13.62 51.78
N ASP A 36 14.92 13.35 51.85
CA ASP A 36 15.95 14.11 51.16
C ASP A 36 17.10 13.22 50.68
N HIS A 37 18.02 13.82 49.92
CA HIS A 37 19.17 13.10 49.39
C HIS A 37 20.10 12.57 50.51
N ALA A 38 20.24 13.31 51.62
CA ALA A 38 21.17 12.94 52.69
C ALA A 38 20.68 11.73 53.52
N SER A 39 19.38 11.64 53.77
CA SER A 39 18.72 10.50 54.40
C SER A 39 18.78 9.26 53.51
N ALA A 40 18.61 9.42 52.19
CA ALA A 40 18.79 8.33 51.23
C ALA A 40 20.22 7.75 51.23
N MET A 41 21.26 8.60 51.27
CA MET A 41 22.65 8.11 51.35
C MET A 41 22.95 7.38 52.67
N LYS A 42 22.30 7.75 53.78
CA LYS A 42 22.39 6.99 55.03
C LYS A 42 21.73 5.62 54.92
N LEU A 43 20.61 5.52 54.22
CA LEU A 43 19.98 4.23 53.91
C LEU A 43 20.89 3.36 53.04
N THR A 44 21.51 3.92 51.99
CA THR A 44 22.48 3.21 51.14
C THR A 44 23.61 2.59 51.98
N ALA A 45 24.18 3.36 52.92
CA ALA A 45 25.24 2.86 53.79
C ALA A 45 24.76 1.76 54.77
N ALA A 46 23.53 1.85 55.27
CA ALA A 46 22.96 0.86 56.18
C ALA A 46 22.57 -0.44 55.46
N ALA A 47 21.98 -0.34 54.26
CA ALA A 47 21.59 -1.49 53.44
C ALA A 47 22.80 -2.31 52.94
N ALA A 48 23.96 -1.66 52.79
CA ALA A 48 25.22 -2.31 52.42
C ALA A 48 25.82 -3.16 53.56
N CYS A 49 25.27 -3.10 54.78
CA CYS A 49 25.67 -3.99 55.86
C CYS A 49 24.92 -5.32 55.79
N PRO A 50 25.60 -6.48 55.88
CA PRO A 50 24.96 -7.78 55.82
C PRO A 50 24.14 -8.09 57.10
N ARG A 51 23.14 -8.96 56.96
CA ARG A 51 22.29 -9.47 58.05
C ARG A 51 21.56 -8.39 58.86
N GLN A 52 21.15 -7.31 58.21
CA GLN A 52 20.30 -6.28 58.83
C GLN A 52 18.82 -6.57 58.61
N ASN A 53 17.96 -5.99 59.44
CA ASN A 53 16.52 -5.91 59.18
C ASN A 53 16.11 -4.44 59.25
N ILE A 54 15.80 -3.86 58.10
CA ILE A 54 15.62 -2.42 57.92
C ILE A 54 14.20 -2.18 57.40
N ALA A 55 13.45 -1.31 58.07
CA ALA A 55 12.14 -0.84 57.60
C ALA A 55 12.12 0.69 57.61
N VAL A 56 11.79 1.30 56.49
CA VAL A 56 11.79 2.76 56.33
C VAL A 56 10.57 3.27 55.58
N LYS A 57 10.17 4.51 55.89
CA LYS A 57 9.11 5.22 55.18
C LYS A 57 9.71 6.22 54.20
N TRP A 58 9.24 6.23 52.95
CA TRP A 58 9.70 7.18 51.94
C TRP A 58 8.66 8.28 51.72
N ARG A 59 9.09 9.53 51.64
CA ARG A 59 8.21 10.70 51.44
C ARG A 59 8.77 11.63 50.37
N GLY A 60 7.88 12.14 49.52
CA GLY A 60 8.21 13.15 48.51
C GLY A 60 9.14 12.63 47.41
N PHE A 61 9.77 13.57 46.70
CA PHE A 61 10.67 13.28 45.59
C PHE A 61 12.13 13.27 46.06
N VAL A 62 12.80 12.12 45.91
CA VAL A 62 14.21 11.97 46.26
C VAL A 62 14.98 11.38 45.09
N GLY A 63 16.04 12.09 44.69
CA GLY A 63 16.96 11.66 43.62
C GLY A 63 18.19 10.96 44.20
N LEU A 64 18.54 9.81 43.62
CA LEU A 64 19.75 9.06 43.95
C LEU A 64 20.90 9.45 43.01
N THR A 65 22.13 9.41 43.53
CA THR A 65 23.38 9.57 42.74
C THR A 65 24.15 8.26 42.64
N GLU A 66 23.82 7.28 43.47
CA GLU A 66 24.37 5.93 43.48
C GLU A 66 23.28 4.93 43.90
N PRO A 67 23.37 3.65 43.49
CA PRO A 67 22.35 2.65 43.80
C PRO A 67 22.36 2.26 45.28
N ILE A 68 21.18 1.94 45.81
CA ILE A 68 21.03 1.28 47.11
C ILE A 68 21.38 -0.20 46.93
N ILE A 69 22.53 -0.62 47.48
CA ILE A 69 22.99 -2.01 47.42
C ILE A 69 22.57 -2.71 48.71
N VAL A 70 21.70 -3.72 48.62
CA VAL A 70 21.23 -4.51 49.75
C VAL A 70 22.10 -5.75 49.89
N ALA A 71 22.85 -5.83 50.99
CA ALA A 71 23.85 -6.86 51.20
C ALA A 71 23.25 -8.23 51.58
N ALA A 72 24.02 -9.30 51.39
CA ALA A 72 23.59 -10.66 51.70
C ALA A 72 23.04 -10.82 53.13
N GLY A 73 21.91 -11.51 53.25
CA GLY A 73 21.20 -11.76 54.50
C GLY A 73 20.42 -10.57 55.05
N THR A 74 20.41 -9.42 54.37
CA THR A 74 19.69 -8.23 54.80
C THR A 74 18.27 -8.20 54.25
N SER A 75 17.31 -7.88 55.11
CA SER A 75 15.91 -7.59 54.75
C SER A 75 15.69 -6.07 54.74
N LEU A 76 15.15 -5.54 53.64
CA LEU A 76 14.85 -4.11 53.47
C LEU A 76 13.39 -3.91 53.04
N ASP A 77 12.58 -3.28 53.88
CA ASP A 77 11.21 -2.87 53.61
C ASP A 77 11.13 -1.34 53.41
N ILE A 78 10.71 -0.90 52.22
CA ILE A 78 10.48 0.51 51.91
C ILE A 78 8.99 0.71 51.61
N THR A 79 8.33 1.51 52.44
CA THR A 79 6.92 1.87 52.26
C THR A 79 6.76 3.36 51.96
N GLY A 80 6.11 3.69 50.84
CA GLY A 80 5.76 5.07 50.51
C GLY A 80 4.61 5.59 51.38
N VAL A 81 4.75 6.82 51.87
CA VAL A 81 3.75 7.49 52.73
C VAL A 81 3.23 8.82 52.15
N GLY A 82 3.44 9.02 50.85
CA GLY A 82 2.94 10.16 50.10
C GLY A 82 1.43 10.10 49.88
N VAL A 83 0.82 11.27 49.80
CA VAL A 83 -0.59 11.46 49.40
C VAL A 83 -0.64 11.82 47.92
N ASP A 84 -1.81 11.75 47.27
CA ASP A 84 -1.92 11.99 45.82
C ASP A 84 -1.38 13.36 45.37
N SER A 85 -1.42 14.38 46.23
CA SER A 85 -0.86 15.71 45.97
C SER A 85 0.66 15.78 46.04
N GLU A 86 1.31 14.87 46.78
CA GLU A 86 2.76 14.75 46.94
C GLU A 86 3.17 13.27 46.91
N PRO A 87 3.25 12.68 45.71
CA PRO A 87 3.54 11.26 45.58
C PRO A 87 4.98 10.94 45.99
N THR A 88 5.16 9.70 46.45
CA THR A 88 6.47 9.19 46.88
C THR A 88 7.26 8.71 45.68
N VAL A 89 8.37 9.39 45.36
CA VAL A 89 9.16 9.13 44.16
C VAL A 89 10.63 8.89 44.49
N ILE A 90 11.16 7.76 44.00
CA ILE A 90 12.59 7.46 43.95
C ILE A 90 13.05 7.63 42.49
N SER A 91 14.00 8.54 42.25
CA SER A 91 14.46 8.86 40.89
C SER A 91 15.96 8.66 40.70
N GLY A 92 16.33 7.98 39.61
CA GLY A 92 17.73 7.78 39.22
C GLY A 92 18.30 8.94 38.38
N ARG A 93 17.47 9.93 38.05
CA ARG A 93 17.79 11.13 37.24
C ARG A 93 18.47 10.82 35.89
N ASP A 94 18.23 9.65 35.34
CA ASP A 94 18.86 9.13 34.12
C ASP A 94 20.38 8.93 34.26
N GLU A 95 20.89 8.97 35.50
CA GLU A 95 22.30 8.90 35.86
C GLU A 95 22.69 7.57 36.52
N THR A 96 21.78 6.95 37.28
CA THR A 96 22.08 5.74 38.08
C THR A 96 20.94 4.73 38.11
N GLN A 97 21.31 3.47 38.39
CA GLN A 97 20.40 2.43 38.88
C GLN A 97 19.87 2.79 40.28
N LEU A 98 18.64 2.39 40.62
CA LEU A 98 18.03 2.70 41.91
C LEU A 98 18.42 1.70 43.00
N LEU A 99 18.16 0.40 42.77
CA LEU A 99 18.36 -0.66 43.76
C LEU A 99 19.11 -1.86 43.16
N ARG A 100 19.94 -2.50 43.99
CA ARG A 100 20.56 -3.80 43.69
C ARG A 100 20.40 -4.74 44.87
N VAL A 101 19.71 -5.86 44.64
CA VAL A 101 19.47 -6.94 45.60
C VAL A 101 20.53 -8.02 45.42
N GLN A 102 21.35 -8.25 46.44
CA GLN A 102 22.37 -9.31 46.40
C GLN A 102 21.79 -10.67 46.79
N THR A 103 22.54 -11.74 46.48
CA THR A 103 22.23 -13.11 46.89
C THR A 103 21.92 -13.20 48.38
N GLY A 104 20.79 -13.81 48.73
CA GLY A 104 20.30 -13.98 50.08
C GLY A 104 19.74 -12.71 50.74
N ALA A 105 19.56 -11.61 50.00
CA ALA A 105 18.87 -10.42 50.47
C ALA A 105 17.39 -10.45 50.06
N VAL A 106 16.53 -9.85 50.90
CA VAL A 106 15.08 -9.74 50.65
C VAL A 106 14.71 -8.27 50.62
N VAL A 107 14.03 -7.83 49.56
CA VAL A 107 13.57 -6.44 49.43
C VAL A 107 12.09 -6.40 49.20
N THR A 108 11.39 -5.57 49.98
CA THR A 108 9.97 -5.31 49.79
C THR A 108 9.72 -3.83 49.54
N LEU A 109 9.00 -3.52 48.46
CA LEU A 109 8.65 -2.16 48.07
C LEU A 109 7.12 -2.01 48.03
N ARG A 110 6.59 -0.99 48.71
CA ARG A 110 5.15 -0.74 48.82
C ARG A 110 4.78 0.71 48.53
N ASN A 111 3.78 0.94 47.67
CA ASN A 111 3.25 2.29 47.39
C ASN A 111 4.32 3.29 46.91
N LEU A 112 5.27 2.84 46.09
CA LEU A 112 6.39 3.64 45.60
C LEU A 112 6.29 3.93 44.11
N ARG A 113 6.88 5.05 43.69
CA ARG A 113 7.06 5.38 42.28
C ARG A 113 8.55 5.45 41.95
N LEU A 114 9.03 4.57 41.08
CA LEU A 114 10.44 4.39 40.71
C LEU A 114 10.64 4.83 39.25
N ARG A 115 11.46 5.87 39.03
CA ARG A 115 11.59 6.47 37.69
C ARG A 115 12.99 6.86 37.29
N ASN A 116 13.18 7.04 35.98
CA ASN A 116 14.42 7.56 35.38
C ASN A 116 15.66 6.80 35.91
N GLY A 117 15.51 5.52 36.22
CA GLY A 117 16.63 4.65 36.56
C GLY A 117 17.36 4.26 35.29
N HIS A 118 18.69 4.35 35.28
CA HIS A 118 19.48 4.13 34.08
C HIS A 118 20.77 3.35 34.35
N VAL A 119 21.02 2.34 33.52
CA VAL A 119 22.31 1.62 33.49
C VAL A 119 23.04 1.97 32.20
N LEU A 120 24.07 2.81 32.31
CA LEU A 120 25.01 3.12 31.24
C LEU A 120 25.98 1.94 31.02
N LEU A 121 25.60 0.92 30.25
CA LEU A 121 26.56 -0.12 29.84
C LEU A 121 26.55 -0.43 28.34
N VAL A 122 27.78 -0.77 27.92
CA VAL A 122 28.23 -1.26 26.61
C VAL A 122 28.07 -2.78 26.64
N GLY A 123 27.12 -3.33 25.89
CA GLY A 123 26.81 -4.78 25.84
C GLY A 123 25.47 -5.17 26.45
N ASP A 124 24.98 -6.35 26.08
CA ASP A 124 23.58 -6.80 26.17
C ASP A 124 23.11 -7.22 27.58
N PHE A 125 23.99 -7.21 28.59
CA PHE A 125 23.77 -7.79 29.93
C PHE A 125 23.66 -6.73 31.06
N GLY A 126 23.38 -5.47 30.74
CA GLY A 126 23.19 -4.43 31.75
C GLY A 126 21.94 -4.71 32.59
N GLY A 127 22.00 -4.64 33.92
CA GLY A 127 20.84 -4.88 34.79
C GLY A 127 19.64 -3.94 34.53
N GLY A 128 18.58 -4.07 35.33
CA GLY A 128 17.38 -3.23 35.21
C GLY A 128 17.66 -1.77 35.57
N GLY A 129 17.05 -0.83 34.85
CA GLY A 129 17.28 0.61 35.10
C GLY A 129 16.89 1.01 36.52
N ALA A 130 15.80 0.46 37.04
CA ALA A 130 15.39 0.65 38.43
C ALA A 130 16.05 -0.39 39.34
N VAL A 131 15.75 -1.68 39.14
CA VAL A 131 16.12 -2.75 40.08
C VAL A 131 16.90 -3.86 39.38
N ARG A 132 17.97 -4.31 40.03
CA ARG A 132 18.67 -5.55 39.68
C ARG A 132 18.59 -6.53 40.84
N VAL A 133 18.07 -7.73 40.59
CA VAL A 133 18.06 -8.84 41.54
C VAL A 133 19.06 -9.88 41.06
N LEU A 134 19.98 -10.29 41.93
CA LEU A 134 20.94 -11.38 41.65
C LEU A 134 20.36 -12.73 42.10
N GLU A 135 20.95 -13.81 41.60
CA GLU A 135 20.57 -15.18 41.94
C GLU A 135 20.49 -15.38 43.47
N GLY A 136 19.40 -15.97 43.94
CA GLY A 136 19.09 -16.19 45.35
C GLY A 136 18.70 -14.94 46.14
N GLY A 137 18.54 -13.78 45.52
CA GLY A 137 17.87 -12.61 46.11
C GLY A 137 16.37 -12.63 45.82
N GLU A 138 15.57 -12.01 46.70
CA GLU A 138 14.11 -11.97 46.59
C GLU A 138 13.61 -10.52 46.53
N LEU A 139 12.66 -10.27 45.63
CA LEU A 139 11.97 -8.99 45.50
C LEU A 139 10.45 -9.19 45.67
N LEU A 140 9.81 -8.33 46.44
CA LEU A 140 8.36 -8.25 46.58
C LEU A 140 7.88 -6.83 46.28
N LEU A 141 6.97 -6.68 45.33
CA LEU A 141 6.38 -5.40 44.95
C LEU A 141 4.87 -5.39 45.19
N GLU A 142 4.40 -4.38 45.91
CA GLU A 142 2.98 -4.14 46.13
C GLU A 142 2.65 -2.69 45.78
N ALA A 143 1.70 -2.47 44.87
CA ALA A 143 1.22 -1.12 44.53
C ALA A 143 2.33 -0.14 44.07
N CYS A 144 3.30 -0.64 43.28
CA CYS A 144 4.44 0.15 42.82
C CYS A 144 4.26 0.62 41.37
N GLN A 145 4.85 1.77 41.03
CA GLN A 145 4.83 2.34 39.67
C GLN A 145 6.25 2.52 39.14
N PHE A 146 6.53 1.99 37.95
CA PHE A 146 7.82 2.08 37.27
C PHE A 146 7.66 2.80 35.95
N TRP A 147 8.37 3.91 35.75
CA TRP A 147 8.32 4.59 34.45
C TRP A 147 9.61 5.24 33.98
N TYR A 148 9.78 5.33 32.66
CA TYR A 148 10.96 5.89 32.01
C TYR A 148 12.28 5.29 32.51
N ASN A 149 12.28 4.03 32.94
CA ASN A 149 13.50 3.33 33.32
C ASN A 149 14.16 2.70 32.09
N ARG A 150 15.49 2.71 32.06
CA ARG A 150 16.29 2.21 30.95
C ARG A 150 17.43 1.31 31.42
N GLY A 151 17.39 0.05 31.01
CA GLY A 151 18.38 -0.97 31.35
C GLY A 151 18.29 -2.17 30.41
N GLY A 152 19.00 -3.26 30.68
CA GLY A 152 18.89 -4.48 29.88
C GLY A 152 17.56 -5.22 30.07
N GLY A 153 16.86 -4.98 31.19
CA GLY A 153 15.46 -5.35 31.43
C GLY A 153 14.55 -4.15 31.67
N GLY A 154 14.87 -2.99 31.09
CA GLY A 154 14.04 -1.78 31.23
C GLY A 154 13.98 -1.23 32.64
N ALA A 155 12.99 -1.65 33.43
CA ALA A 155 12.88 -1.33 34.85
C ALA A 155 13.55 -2.39 35.74
N ILE A 156 13.26 -3.68 35.54
CA ILE A 156 13.70 -4.76 36.42
C ILE A 156 14.48 -5.82 35.63
N TYR A 157 15.60 -6.26 36.19
CA TYR A 157 16.30 -7.45 35.71
C TYR A 157 16.48 -8.40 36.91
N SER A 158 15.90 -9.60 36.83
CA SER A 158 15.96 -10.58 37.91
C SER A 158 16.64 -11.89 37.48
N ASP A 159 17.65 -12.32 38.25
CA ASP A 159 18.20 -13.69 38.23
C ASP A 159 17.65 -14.55 39.40
N GLY A 160 16.88 -13.94 40.30
CA GLY A 160 16.26 -14.61 41.45
C GLY A 160 14.75 -14.47 41.44
N ASP A 161 14.09 -15.05 42.43
CA ASP A 161 12.63 -15.09 42.48
C ASP A 161 12.04 -13.71 42.79
N PHE A 162 10.90 -13.44 42.16
CA PHE A 162 10.26 -12.14 42.25
C PHE A 162 8.73 -12.27 42.23
N THR A 163 8.05 -11.49 43.07
CA THR A 163 6.58 -11.37 43.05
C THR A 163 6.16 -9.91 42.89
N CYS A 164 5.25 -9.63 41.94
CA CYS A 164 4.54 -8.35 41.87
C CYS A 164 3.01 -8.47 41.94
N GLY A 165 2.41 -7.48 42.59
CA GLY A 165 0.96 -7.31 42.62
C GLY A 165 0.56 -5.84 42.51
N ASN A 166 -0.58 -5.58 41.88
CA ASN A 166 -1.18 -4.25 41.82
C ASN A 166 -0.22 -3.15 41.30
N SER A 167 0.69 -3.49 40.39
CA SER A 167 1.80 -2.62 40.01
C SER A 167 1.68 -2.14 38.56
N THR A 168 2.29 -0.99 38.25
CA THR A 168 2.21 -0.36 36.93
C THR A 168 3.59 -0.14 36.34
N PHE A 169 3.82 -0.63 35.12
CA PHE A 169 5.06 -0.45 34.36
C PHE A 169 4.73 0.31 33.08
N THR A 170 5.23 1.54 32.96
CA THR A 170 4.88 2.45 31.85
C THR A 170 6.09 3.07 31.18
N SER A 171 6.15 3.04 29.85
CA SER A 171 7.19 3.74 29.08
C SER A 171 8.62 3.40 29.50
N ASN A 172 8.85 2.17 29.96
CA ASN A 172 10.19 1.67 30.23
C ASN A 172 10.80 1.16 28.92
N THR A 173 12.13 1.18 28.82
CA THR A 173 12.81 0.83 27.56
C THR A 173 14.04 -0.01 27.78
N ALA A 174 14.14 -1.12 27.04
CA ALA A 174 15.32 -1.96 26.98
C ALA A 174 15.94 -1.96 25.57
N ARG A 175 17.21 -2.36 25.48
CA ARG A 175 17.83 -2.61 24.16
C ARG A 175 17.37 -3.94 23.60
N ASN A 176 17.45 -5.02 24.36
CA ASN A 176 17.20 -6.36 23.81
C ASN A 176 16.03 -7.07 24.48
N PHE A 177 16.02 -7.13 25.81
CA PHE A 177 15.10 -7.98 26.56
C PHE A 177 14.16 -7.13 27.41
N GLY A 178 12.87 -7.47 27.43
CA GLY A 178 11.94 -7.05 28.47
C GLY A 178 11.91 -5.53 28.69
N GLY A 179 11.11 -4.79 27.90
CA GLY A 179 11.09 -3.33 28.01
C GLY A 179 10.71 -2.81 29.40
N ALA A 180 10.02 -3.61 30.23
CA ALA A 180 9.78 -3.36 31.64
C ALA A 180 10.51 -4.34 32.57
N ILE A 181 10.49 -5.64 32.25
CA ILE A 181 11.03 -6.71 33.10
C ILE A 181 11.75 -7.73 32.22
N HIS A 182 12.99 -8.04 32.57
CA HIS A 182 13.65 -9.26 32.10
C HIS A 182 13.89 -10.21 33.28
N ASN A 183 13.47 -11.46 33.14
CA ASN A 183 13.43 -12.43 34.24
C ASN A 183 14.04 -13.78 33.83
N LEU A 184 14.93 -14.30 34.69
CA LEU A 184 15.56 -15.61 34.56
C LEU A 184 15.23 -16.58 35.71
N GLY A 185 14.60 -16.11 36.80
CA GLY A 185 14.15 -16.93 37.93
C GLY A 185 12.64 -17.18 37.91
N ASP A 186 12.03 -17.70 38.98
CA ASP A 186 10.57 -17.90 39.01
C ASP A 186 9.85 -16.59 39.34
N PHE A 187 8.74 -16.34 38.66
CA PHE A 187 8.08 -15.04 38.67
C PHE A 187 6.57 -15.14 38.70
N THR A 188 5.94 -14.47 39.66
CA THR A 188 4.48 -14.30 39.69
C THR A 188 4.13 -12.82 39.63
N CYS A 189 3.28 -12.42 38.69
CA CYS A 189 2.80 -11.05 38.64
C CYS A 189 1.33 -10.93 38.24
N GLY A 190 0.49 -10.59 39.20
CA GLY A 190 -0.95 -10.41 39.00
C GLY A 190 -1.40 -8.96 39.21
N ASP A 191 -2.66 -8.69 38.82
CA ASP A 191 -3.36 -7.42 39.05
C ASP A 191 -2.58 -6.20 38.54
N SER A 192 -1.77 -6.35 37.50
CA SER A 192 -0.76 -5.35 37.12
C SER A 192 -1.01 -4.79 35.73
N THR A 193 -0.41 -3.63 35.45
CA THR A 193 -0.54 -2.95 34.15
C THR A 193 0.83 -2.70 33.52
N PHE A 194 1.00 -3.16 32.29
CA PHE A 194 2.18 -2.95 31.47
C PHE A 194 1.80 -2.18 30.22
N ALA A 195 2.16 -0.90 30.15
CA ALA A 195 1.75 -0.03 29.05
C ALA A 195 2.90 0.74 28.39
N SER A 196 2.92 0.76 27.06
CA SER A 196 3.88 1.53 26.28
C SER A 196 5.35 1.20 26.57
N ASN A 197 5.66 0.00 27.05
CA ASN A 197 7.03 -0.44 27.24
C ASN A 197 7.61 -0.91 25.90
N SER A 198 8.93 -0.79 25.74
CA SER A 198 9.56 -1.18 24.48
C SER A 198 10.93 -1.84 24.64
N ALA A 199 11.18 -2.88 23.85
CA ALA A 199 12.48 -3.48 23.62
C ALA A 199 12.77 -3.50 22.11
N ALA A 200 14.03 -3.66 21.69
CA ALA A 200 14.30 -3.82 20.25
C ALA A 200 14.02 -5.25 19.76
N ASN A 201 14.29 -6.27 20.59
CA ASN A 201 14.27 -7.66 20.15
C ASN A 201 13.16 -8.49 20.82
N TYR A 202 13.13 -8.59 22.15
CA TYR A 202 12.32 -9.59 22.85
C TYR A 202 11.50 -8.96 23.97
N GLY A 203 10.18 -9.18 23.96
CA GLY A 203 9.32 -8.85 25.09
C GLY A 203 9.20 -7.34 25.31
N GLY A 204 8.23 -6.69 24.66
CA GLY A 204 8.09 -5.23 24.79
C GLY A 204 7.81 -4.80 26.23
N ALA A 205 7.12 -5.63 27.01
CA ALA A 205 7.00 -5.49 28.46
C ALA A 205 7.89 -6.50 29.19
N ILE A 206 7.72 -7.80 28.93
CA ILE A 206 8.34 -8.87 29.71
C ILE A 206 9.09 -9.82 28.79
N SER A 207 10.34 -10.12 29.11
CA SER A 207 11.07 -11.26 28.52
C SER A 207 11.43 -12.23 29.64
N ASN A 208 10.95 -13.46 29.53
CA ASN A 208 10.92 -14.44 30.61
C ASN A 208 11.54 -15.78 30.19
N SER A 209 12.39 -16.33 31.06
CA SER A 209 12.97 -17.67 30.88
C SER A 209 12.72 -18.64 32.05
N GLY A 210 12.15 -18.19 33.17
CA GLY A 210 11.73 -19.05 34.28
C GLY A 210 10.23 -19.33 34.27
N ASP A 211 9.67 -19.90 35.33
CA ASP A 211 8.22 -20.14 35.39
C ASP A 211 7.46 -18.84 35.68
N PHE A 212 6.44 -18.55 34.86
CA PHE A 212 5.69 -17.30 34.91
C PHE A 212 4.18 -17.53 35.04
N THR A 213 3.60 -16.92 36.07
CA THR A 213 2.13 -16.82 36.22
C THR A 213 1.68 -15.37 36.23
N CYS A 214 0.66 -15.06 35.42
CA CYS A 214 0.10 -13.72 35.28
C CYS A 214 -1.42 -13.72 35.17
N ASP A 215 -2.09 -13.23 36.22
CA ASP A 215 -3.55 -13.15 36.24
C ASP A 215 -4.05 -11.71 36.41
N ASN A 216 -5.26 -11.44 35.89
CA ASN A 216 -5.95 -10.17 36.03
C ASN A 216 -5.11 -8.94 35.65
N SER A 217 -4.30 -9.07 34.59
CA SER A 217 -3.33 -8.05 34.20
C SER A 217 -3.64 -7.45 32.83
N THR A 218 -3.15 -6.23 32.59
CA THR A 218 -3.34 -5.51 31.33
C THR A 218 -2.00 -5.22 30.66
N PHE A 219 -1.85 -5.65 29.42
CA PHE A 219 -0.72 -5.38 28.55
C PHE A 219 -1.19 -4.55 27.36
N SER A 220 -0.79 -3.27 27.29
CA SER A 220 -1.28 -2.38 26.25
C SER A 220 -0.19 -1.57 25.54
N SER A 221 -0.23 -1.52 24.21
CA SER A 221 0.68 -0.68 23.41
C SER A 221 2.17 -0.95 23.64
N ASN A 222 2.54 -2.17 24.02
CA ASN A 222 3.95 -2.56 24.15
C ASN A 222 4.54 -2.94 22.79
N LYS A 223 5.86 -2.78 22.64
CA LYS A 223 6.54 -2.98 21.35
C LYS A 223 7.87 -3.70 21.44
N ALA A 224 8.07 -4.72 20.61
CA ALA A 224 9.34 -5.44 20.45
C ALA A 224 9.54 -6.00 19.02
N GLY A 225 10.65 -6.72 18.80
CA GLY A 225 10.87 -7.52 17.59
C GLY A 225 10.01 -8.78 17.59
N ALA A 226 10.04 -9.53 18.69
CA ALA A 226 9.20 -10.68 19.01
C ALA A 226 8.54 -10.46 20.38
N GLY A 227 7.29 -10.91 20.53
CA GLY A 227 6.56 -10.79 21.78
C GLY A 227 6.29 -9.33 22.11
N GLY A 228 5.38 -8.68 21.37
CA GLY A 228 5.15 -7.24 21.49
C GLY A 228 4.84 -6.81 22.94
N ALA A 229 4.20 -7.67 23.72
CA ALA A 229 4.14 -7.58 25.18
C ALA A 229 5.09 -8.57 25.87
N ILE A 230 4.94 -9.86 25.61
CA ILE A 230 5.62 -10.93 26.34
C ILE A 230 6.40 -11.80 25.37
N ASP A 231 7.64 -12.07 25.72
CA ASP A 231 8.49 -13.10 25.14
C ASP A 231 8.77 -14.14 26.23
N ASN A 232 8.51 -15.41 25.95
CA ASN A 232 8.55 -16.48 26.93
C ASN A 232 9.22 -17.76 26.41
N THR A 233 10.18 -18.27 27.17
CA THR A 233 10.83 -19.57 26.94
C THR A 233 10.64 -20.58 28.09
N GLY A 234 10.03 -20.17 29.21
CA GLY A 234 9.72 -21.02 30.37
C GLY A 234 8.26 -21.51 30.37
N ILE A 235 7.77 -22.08 31.47
CA ILE A 235 6.34 -22.42 31.60
C ILE A 235 5.55 -21.15 31.85
N PHE A 236 4.51 -20.88 31.05
CA PHE A 236 3.69 -19.69 31.18
C PHE A 236 2.22 -20.02 31.38
N THR A 237 1.63 -19.44 32.43
CA THR A 237 0.19 -19.47 32.66
C THR A 237 -0.36 -18.04 32.75
N CYS A 238 -1.45 -17.76 32.04
CA CYS A 238 -2.20 -16.53 32.25
C CYS A 238 -3.71 -16.67 32.17
N GLY A 239 -4.40 -15.90 33.00
CA GLY A 239 -5.85 -15.87 33.09
C GLY A 239 -6.41 -14.46 33.26
N ASN A 240 -7.66 -14.26 32.86
CA ASN A 240 -8.42 -13.04 33.15
C ASN A 240 -7.71 -11.74 32.70
N SER A 241 -6.88 -11.81 31.66
CA SER A 241 -5.95 -10.75 31.30
C SER A 241 -6.31 -10.11 29.96
N THR A 242 -5.87 -8.87 29.75
CA THR A 242 -6.13 -8.12 28.51
C THR A 242 -4.84 -7.74 27.82
N PHE A 243 -4.69 -8.16 26.57
CA PHE A 243 -3.59 -7.83 25.67
C PHE A 243 -4.13 -6.98 24.51
N SER A 244 -3.84 -5.68 24.52
CA SER A 244 -4.39 -4.74 23.54
C SER A 244 -3.35 -3.89 22.82
N SER A 245 -3.47 -3.77 21.51
CA SER A 245 -2.64 -2.87 20.69
C SER A 245 -1.12 -3.11 20.84
N ASN A 246 -0.70 -4.33 21.20
CA ASN A 246 0.72 -4.66 21.28
C ASN A 246 1.24 -4.98 19.87
N ASN A 247 2.51 -4.64 19.64
CA ASN A 247 3.09 -4.69 18.29
C ASN A 247 4.47 -5.36 18.30
N ALA A 248 4.58 -6.51 17.65
CA ALA A 248 5.84 -7.13 17.29
C ALA A 248 6.22 -6.80 15.84
N ALA A 249 7.51 -6.70 15.55
CA ALA A 249 7.98 -6.53 14.16
C ALA A 249 8.10 -7.86 13.40
N GLY A 250 8.14 -9.00 14.10
CA GLY A 250 8.24 -10.34 13.53
C GLY A 250 7.12 -11.25 14.04
N SER A 251 7.24 -11.79 15.26
CA SER A 251 6.33 -12.83 15.74
C SER A 251 5.69 -12.50 17.08
N GLY A 252 4.41 -12.86 17.24
CA GLY A 252 3.69 -12.75 18.49
C GLY A 252 3.39 -11.30 18.88
N GLY A 253 2.36 -10.70 18.27
CA GLY A 253 2.08 -9.27 18.45
C GLY A 253 1.81 -8.90 19.91
N ALA A 254 1.19 -9.81 20.67
CA ALA A 254 1.17 -9.77 22.12
C ALA A 254 2.20 -10.72 22.73
N ILE A 255 2.13 -12.01 22.40
CA ILE A 255 2.90 -13.07 23.07
C ILE A 255 3.69 -13.86 22.02
N TYR A 256 4.99 -13.99 22.25
CA TYR A 256 5.85 -14.96 21.59
C TYR A 256 6.22 -16.04 22.60
N ASN A 257 5.94 -17.30 22.28
CA ASN A 257 6.09 -18.42 23.20
C ASN A 257 6.83 -19.61 22.57
N GLU A 258 7.87 -20.05 23.27
CA GLU A 258 8.66 -21.26 22.96
C GLU A 258 8.53 -22.36 24.03
N GLY A 259 7.95 -22.07 25.21
CA GLY A 259 7.73 -23.05 26.29
C GLY A 259 6.28 -23.54 26.38
N ASP A 260 5.90 -24.25 27.43
CA ASP A 260 4.51 -24.69 27.64
C ASP A 260 3.64 -23.49 28.02
N PHE A 261 2.49 -23.34 27.35
CA PHE A 261 1.61 -22.20 27.53
C PHE A 261 0.15 -22.58 27.78
N THR A 262 -0.41 -22.04 28.86
CA THR A 262 -1.84 -22.13 29.16
C THR A 262 -2.45 -20.74 29.30
N CYS A 263 -3.54 -20.48 28.56
CA CYS A 263 -4.29 -19.23 28.65
C CYS A 263 -5.80 -19.47 28.80
N GLY A 264 -6.45 -18.73 29.70
CA GLY A 264 -7.89 -18.79 29.90
C GLY A 264 -8.54 -17.42 30.14
N ASN A 265 -9.84 -17.28 29.82
CA ASN A 265 -10.64 -16.11 30.20
C ASN A 265 -10.01 -14.75 29.81
N SER A 266 -9.27 -14.69 28.71
CA SER A 266 -8.44 -13.53 28.37
C SER A 266 -8.89 -12.87 27.07
N THR A 267 -8.55 -11.59 26.91
CA THR A 267 -8.88 -10.80 25.71
C THR A 267 -7.61 -10.38 24.98
N PHE A 268 -7.51 -10.72 23.72
CA PHE A 268 -6.45 -10.33 22.79
C PHE A 268 -7.06 -9.45 21.69
N ALA A 269 -6.82 -8.14 21.76
CA ALA A 269 -7.45 -7.17 20.87
C ALA A 269 -6.45 -6.29 20.11
N SER A 270 -6.62 -6.17 18.79
CA SER A 270 -5.85 -5.21 17.97
C SER A 270 -4.33 -5.35 18.06
N ASN A 271 -3.82 -6.55 18.32
CA ASN A 271 -2.38 -6.82 18.33
C ASN A 271 -1.88 -7.04 16.88
N THR A 272 -0.61 -6.73 16.63
CA THR A 272 -0.03 -6.77 15.27
C THR A 272 1.37 -7.40 15.25
N ALA A 273 1.62 -8.27 14.26
CA ALA A 273 2.91 -8.89 13.97
C ALA A 273 3.02 -9.32 12.49
N ASP A 274 4.13 -9.93 12.08
CA ASP A 274 4.20 -10.63 10.79
C ASP A 274 3.60 -12.04 10.91
N ARG A 275 3.82 -12.74 12.04
CA ARG A 275 3.21 -14.05 12.35
C ARG A 275 2.60 -14.07 13.74
N GLY A 276 1.38 -14.57 13.86
CA GLY A 276 0.67 -14.62 15.14
C GLY A 276 0.34 -13.22 15.62
N GLY A 277 -0.67 -12.60 15.01
CA GLY A 277 -1.00 -11.19 15.28
C GLY A 277 -1.25 -10.91 16.76
N ALA A 278 -1.80 -11.88 17.51
CA ALA A 278 -1.77 -11.90 18.96
C ALA A 278 -0.69 -12.83 19.51
N ILE A 279 -0.73 -14.12 19.15
CA ILE A 279 0.09 -15.16 19.76
C ILE A 279 0.86 -15.88 18.65
N TYR A 280 2.17 -15.99 18.84
CA TYR A 280 2.99 -16.96 18.14
C TYR A 280 3.40 -18.04 19.16
N ASN A 281 3.16 -19.29 18.81
CA ASN A 281 3.41 -20.43 19.67
C ASN A 281 4.22 -21.52 18.96
N SER A 282 5.21 -22.07 19.68
CA SER A 282 6.09 -23.15 19.23
C SER A 282 6.39 -24.21 20.31
N GLY A 283 5.59 -24.23 21.39
CA GLY A 283 5.57 -25.32 22.39
C GLY A 283 4.11 -25.76 22.64
N ASP A 284 3.85 -26.59 23.65
CA ASP A 284 2.47 -27.07 23.90
C ASP A 284 1.55 -25.93 24.32
N PHE A 285 0.44 -25.72 23.59
CA PHE A 285 -0.48 -24.61 23.87
C PHE A 285 -1.92 -25.05 24.09
N THR A 286 -2.47 -24.63 25.22
CA THR A 286 -3.90 -24.75 25.54
C THR A 286 -4.53 -23.37 25.74
N CYS A 287 -5.60 -23.06 24.99
CA CYS A 287 -6.48 -21.93 25.26
C CYS A 287 -7.95 -22.27 25.49
N GLY A 288 -8.60 -21.51 26.36
CA GLY A 288 -10.02 -21.64 26.67
C GLY A 288 -10.68 -20.31 27.00
N ASP A 289 -11.99 -20.21 26.81
CA ASP A 289 -12.82 -19.09 27.29
C ASP A 289 -12.31 -17.70 26.88
N SER A 290 -11.64 -17.57 25.74
CA SER A 290 -10.89 -16.36 25.39
C SER A 290 -11.46 -15.66 24.15
N THR A 291 -11.20 -14.36 24.05
CA THR A 291 -11.63 -13.52 22.93
C THR A 291 -10.43 -12.98 22.16
N PHE A 292 -10.36 -13.29 20.87
CA PHE A 292 -9.36 -12.80 19.92
C PHE A 292 -10.04 -11.89 18.90
N ALA A 293 -9.88 -10.58 19.04
CA ALA A 293 -10.60 -9.58 18.25
C ALA A 293 -9.67 -8.65 17.48
N SER A 294 -9.89 -8.52 16.17
CA SER A 294 -9.21 -7.52 15.33
C SER A 294 -7.68 -7.59 15.36
N ASN A 295 -7.10 -8.78 15.60
CA ASN A 295 -5.66 -8.97 15.53
C ASN A 295 -5.23 -9.11 14.06
N THR A 296 -4.01 -8.69 13.75
CA THR A 296 -3.52 -8.62 12.36
C THR A 296 -2.11 -9.21 12.25
N ALA A 297 -1.95 -10.17 11.33
CA ALA A 297 -0.66 -10.67 10.91
C ALA A 297 -0.38 -10.28 9.45
N ALA A 298 0.86 -9.99 9.09
CA ALA A 298 1.22 -9.76 7.70
C ALA A 298 1.22 -11.07 6.87
N ASP A 299 1.73 -12.16 7.48
CA ASP A 299 1.88 -13.46 6.84
C ASP A 299 0.82 -14.45 7.33
N PHE A 300 0.94 -14.95 8.56
CA PHE A 300 0.19 -16.12 9.01
C PHE A 300 -0.40 -15.95 10.41
N GLY A 301 -1.62 -16.46 10.60
CA GLY A 301 -2.28 -16.54 11.91
C GLY A 301 -2.65 -15.16 12.44
N GLY A 302 -3.76 -14.60 11.95
CA GLY A 302 -4.15 -13.23 12.28
C GLY A 302 -4.35 -13.01 13.78
N ALA A 303 -4.85 -14.02 14.50
CA ALA A 303 -4.79 -14.10 15.94
C ALA A 303 -3.64 -15.00 16.40
N ILE A 304 -3.66 -16.28 16.00
CA ILE A 304 -2.75 -17.31 16.51
C ILE A 304 -2.00 -17.93 15.35
N TYR A 305 -0.67 -17.95 15.47
CA TYR A 305 0.18 -18.84 14.70
C TYR A 305 0.71 -19.91 15.63
N ASN A 306 0.57 -21.16 15.24
CA ASN A 306 0.96 -22.31 16.03
C ASN A 306 1.76 -23.30 15.17
N SER A 307 2.90 -23.77 15.68
CA SER A 307 3.75 -24.76 15.00
C SER A 307 3.99 -26.04 15.78
N ASP A 308 3.17 -26.32 16.81
CA ASP A 308 3.24 -27.52 17.63
C ASP A 308 1.82 -28.01 17.99
N ASP A 309 1.64 -28.92 18.95
CA ASP A 309 0.30 -29.36 19.36
C ASP A 309 -0.52 -28.24 20.02
N PHE A 310 -1.77 -28.09 19.57
CA PHE A 310 -2.63 -26.99 19.99
C PHE A 310 -4.07 -27.40 20.26
N THR A 311 -4.56 -27.02 21.44
CA THR A 311 -5.98 -27.18 21.80
C THR A 311 -6.58 -25.82 22.13
N CYS A 312 -7.67 -25.44 21.45
CA CYS A 312 -8.42 -24.25 21.82
C CYS A 312 -9.93 -24.44 21.78
N GLY A 313 -10.57 -24.24 22.93
CA GLY A 313 -12.00 -24.41 23.11
C GLY A 313 -12.70 -23.14 23.60
N ASP A 314 -14.03 -23.13 23.51
CA ASP A 314 -14.92 -22.17 24.17
C ASP A 314 -14.55 -20.70 23.91
N SER A 315 -13.99 -20.40 22.73
CA SER A 315 -13.36 -19.12 22.42
C SER A 315 -14.01 -18.41 21.24
N THR A 316 -13.84 -17.09 21.18
CA THR A 316 -14.35 -16.24 20.09
C THR A 316 -13.21 -15.62 19.30
N PHE A 317 -13.18 -15.85 17.99
CA PHE A 317 -12.24 -15.27 17.04
C PHE A 317 -13.00 -14.34 16.10
N ALA A 318 -12.87 -13.03 16.29
CA ALA A 318 -13.63 -12.03 15.57
C ALA A 318 -12.75 -11.05 14.78
N SER A 319 -13.03 -10.89 13.48
CA SER A 319 -12.43 -9.84 12.64
C SER A 319 -10.90 -9.87 12.59
N ASN A 320 -10.26 -11.03 12.73
CA ASN A 320 -8.82 -11.17 12.61
C ASN A 320 -8.40 -11.25 11.14
N THR A 321 -7.17 -10.83 10.81
CA THR A 321 -6.70 -10.74 9.41
C THR A 321 -5.27 -11.23 9.24
N ALA A 322 -5.01 -12.03 8.21
CA ALA A 322 -3.68 -12.50 7.80
C ALA A 322 -3.59 -12.76 6.28
N ALA A 323 -2.45 -13.19 5.76
CA ALA A 323 -2.37 -13.76 4.41
C ALA A 323 -2.80 -15.24 4.40
N GLY A 324 -2.48 -16.01 5.44
CA GLY A 324 -3.01 -17.37 5.66
C GLY A 324 -3.52 -17.55 7.09
N GLY A 325 -4.70 -18.17 7.25
CA GLY A 325 -5.31 -18.40 8.56
C GLY A 325 -5.73 -17.11 9.24
N GLY A 326 -6.87 -16.55 8.82
CA GLY A 326 -7.29 -15.21 9.23
C GLY A 326 -7.46 -15.07 10.74
N ALA A 327 -7.92 -16.13 11.42
CA ALA A 327 -7.81 -16.27 12.86
C ALA A 327 -6.62 -17.13 13.26
N ILE A 328 -6.56 -18.38 12.77
CA ILE A 328 -5.61 -19.39 13.23
C ILE A 328 -4.87 -19.97 12.03
N TYR A 329 -3.56 -20.05 12.15
CA TYR A 329 -2.71 -20.87 11.29
C TYR A 329 -2.06 -21.95 12.16
N SER A 330 -2.29 -23.23 11.83
CA SER A 330 -1.70 -24.36 12.55
C SER A 330 -0.86 -25.24 11.63
N ASP A 331 0.42 -25.35 11.98
CA ASP A 331 1.43 -26.24 11.40
C ASP A 331 1.73 -27.44 12.34
N GLY A 332 0.77 -27.78 13.19
CA GLY A 332 0.75 -28.96 14.08
C GLY A 332 -0.69 -29.41 14.33
N ASP A 333 -0.85 -30.51 15.07
CA ASP A 333 -2.16 -31.11 15.35
C ASP A 333 -3.04 -30.13 16.13
N PHE A 334 -4.25 -29.89 15.61
CA PHE A 334 -5.15 -28.87 16.15
C PHE A 334 -6.50 -29.46 16.56
N THR A 335 -6.89 -29.22 17.81
CA THR A 335 -8.25 -29.50 18.27
C THR A 335 -9.00 -28.23 18.68
N CYS A 336 -10.20 -28.02 18.12
CA CYS A 336 -11.15 -27.02 18.61
C CYS A 336 -12.52 -27.54 19.02
N GLY A 337 -13.18 -26.78 19.90
CA GLY A 337 -14.50 -27.10 20.41
C GLY A 337 -15.29 -25.87 20.81
N ASN A 338 -16.61 -25.89 20.63
CA ASN A 338 -17.54 -24.88 21.18
C ASN A 338 -17.15 -23.42 20.88
N SER A 339 -16.50 -23.16 19.74
CA SER A 339 -15.89 -21.88 19.44
C SER A 339 -16.63 -21.15 18.32
N THR A 340 -16.49 -19.82 18.28
CA THR A 340 -17.08 -18.97 17.25
C THR A 340 -16.01 -18.24 16.45
N PHE A 341 -16.01 -18.42 15.14
CA PHE A 341 -15.13 -17.74 14.19
C PHE A 341 -15.97 -16.82 13.31
N ASN A 342 -15.89 -15.51 13.56
CA ASN A 342 -16.72 -14.53 12.90
C ASN A 342 -15.90 -13.47 12.14
N SER A 343 -16.23 -13.24 10.87
CA SER A 343 -15.71 -12.12 10.09
C SER A 343 -14.18 -12.08 9.95
N ASN A 344 -13.51 -13.23 10.04
CA ASN A 344 -12.06 -13.32 9.86
C ASN A 344 -11.72 -13.33 8.36
N LYS A 345 -10.54 -12.80 8.01
CA LYS A 345 -10.11 -12.61 6.62
C LYS A 345 -8.71 -13.13 6.34
N ALA A 346 -8.55 -13.89 5.25
CA ALA A 346 -7.24 -14.32 4.76
C ALA A 346 -7.14 -14.37 3.23
N GLY A 347 -5.97 -14.73 2.70
CA GLY A 347 -5.83 -15.27 1.35
C GLY A 347 -6.26 -16.75 1.32
N SER A 348 -5.86 -17.55 2.30
CA SER A 348 -6.31 -18.95 2.42
C SER A 348 -6.74 -19.24 3.86
N GLY A 349 -7.89 -19.90 4.02
CA GLY A 349 -8.45 -20.21 5.34
C GLY A 349 -8.90 -18.96 6.07
N GLY A 350 -10.06 -18.41 5.67
CA GLY A 350 -10.51 -17.10 6.17
C GLY A 350 -10.62 -17.06 7.69
N ALA A 351 -10.96 -18.19 8.33
CA ALA A 351 -10.78 -18.41 9.76
C ALA A 351 -9.53 -19.25 10.06
N ILE A 352 -9.46 -20.47 9.52
CA ILE A 352 -8.44 -21.47 9.88
C ILE A 352 -7.70 -21.93 8.62
N PHE A 353 -6.37 -21.90 8.71
CA PHE A 353 -5.49 -22.64 7.80
C PHE A 353 -4.81 -23.74 8.61
N ASN A 354 -4.90 -24.98 8.13
CA ASN A 354 -4.35 -26.14 8.82
C ASN A 354 -3.57 -27.04 7.85
N VAL A 355 -2.41 -27.51 8.31
CA VAL A 355 -1.46 -28.32 7.53
C VAL A 355 -1.55 -29.81 7.88
N TYR A 356 -1.78 -30.16 9.16
CA TYR A 356 -1.82 -31.55 9.67
C TYR A 356 -3.19 -31.92 10.24
N ASP A 357 -3.31 -32.83 11.21
CA ASP A 357 -4.60 -33.30 11.69
C ASP A 357 -5.39 -32.18 12.38
N PHE A 358 -6.66 -32.03 11.99
CA PHE A 358 -7.55 -31.03 12.54
C PHE A 358 -8.87 -31.65 12.98
N THR A 359 -9.18 -31.51 14.26
CA THR A 359 -10.46 -31.91 14.82
C THR A 359 -11.23 -30.71 15.32
N CYS A 360 -12.49 -30.52 14.90
CA CYS A 360 -13.33 -29.48 15.48
C CYS A 360 -14.77 -29.91 15.72
N ASN A 361 -15.31 -29.54 16.87
CA ASN A 361 -16.66 -29.93 17.29
C ASN A 361 -17.50 -28.74 17.74
N ASN A 362 -18.80 -28.78 17.48
CA ASN A 362 -19.78 -27.84 18.05
C ASN A 362 -19.44 -26.35 17.84
N SER A 363 -18.84 -26.01 16.70
CA SER A 363 -18.28 -24.67 16.46
C SER A 363 -18.97 -23.98 15.28
N THR A 364 -18.96 -22.65 15.30
CA THR A 364 -19.67 -21.82 14.32
C THR A 364 -18.69 -20.94 13.56
N PHE A 365 -18.80 -20.94 12.23
CA PHE A 365 -18.00 -20.15 11.30
C PHE A 365 -18.92 -19.23 10.50
N THR A 366 -18.91 -17.94 10.81
CA THR A 366 -19.81 -16.95 10.18
C THR A 366 -19.06 -15.84 9.48
N SER A 367 -19.46 -15.52 8.25
CA SER A 367 -18.97 -14.32 7.52
C SER A 367 -17.45 -14.25 7.33
N ASN A 368 -16.74 -15.38 7.35
CA ASN A 368 -15.31 -15.40 7.11
C ASN A 368 -15.04 -15.29 5.59
N THR A 369 -13.91 -14.69 5.22
CA THR A 369 -13.60 -14.39 3.81
C THR A 369 -12.17 -14.82 3.44
N ALA A 370 -12.03 -15.53 2.32
CA ALA A 370 -10.72 -15.91 1.78
C ALA A 370 -10.67 -15.84 0.25
N VAL A 371 -9.52 -16.15 -0.35
CA VAL A 371 -9.44 -16.60 -1.75
C VAL A 371 -9.79 -18.08 -1.80
N ASN A 372 -9.15 -18.92 -0.98
CA ASN A 372 -9.44 -20.34 -0.86
C ASN A 372 -9.93 -20.69 0.55
N GLY A 373 -11.10 -21.34 0.66
CA GLY A 373 -11.63 -21.80 1.94
C GLY A 373 -12.08 -20.63 2.81
N GLY A 374 -13.28 -20.11 2.56
CA GLY A 374 -13.77 -18.89 3.21
C GLY A 374 -13.76 -18.98 4.74
N ALA A 375 -13.96 -20.17 5.30
CA ALA A 375 -13.74 -20.48 6.71
C ALA A 375 -12.48 -21.34 6.92
N ILE A 376 -12.41 -22.52 6.31
CA ILE A 376 -11.34 -23.51 6.55
C ILE A 376 -10.60 -23.81 5.26
N PHE A 377 -9.28 -23.81 5.35
CA PHE A 377 -8.39 -24.38 4.35
C PHE A 377 -7.59 -25.53 4.98
N GLY A 378 -7.73 -26.74 4.43
CA GLY A 378 -6.90 -27.90 4.76
C GLY A 378 -5.93 -28.22 3.62
N ASP A 379 -4.63 -28.23 3.94
CA ASP A 379 -3.58 -28.59 2.97
C ASP A 379 -3.55 -30.11 2.69
N HIS A 380 -2.68 -30.56 1.79
CA HIS A 380 -2.58 -31.95 1.33
C HIS A 380 -2.40 -32.98 2.45
N ASP A 381 -1.65 -32.61 3.50
CA ASP A 381 -1.33 -33.50 4.62
C ASP A 381 -2.38 -33.43 5.74
N ALA A 382 -3.43 -32.62 5.59
CA ALA A 382 -4.42 -32.37 6.64
C ALA A 382 -5.55 -33.40 6.63
N ASN A 383 -5.78 -34.08 7.77
CA ASN A 383 -7.00 -34.83 8.00
C ASN A 383 -8.01 -34.00 8.81
N VAL A 384 -9.02 -33.46 8.13
CA VAL A 384 -10.04 -32.60 8.74
C VAL A 384 -11.21 -33.44 9.24
N THR A 385 -11.38 -33.59 10.56
CA THR A 385 -12.52 -34.27 11.17
C THR A 385 -13.40 -33.31 11.95
N CYS A 386 -14.61 -33.07 11.46
CA CYS A 386 -15.50 -32.04 11.98
C CYS A 386 -16.89 -32.58 12.30
N ASN A 387 -17.39 -32.32 13.51
CA ASN A 387 -18.73 -32.76 13.93
C ASN A 387 -19.58 -31.60 14.44
N ASN A 388 -20.85 -31.56 14.01
CA ASN A 388 -21.83 -30.57 14.47
C ASN A 388 -21.33 -29.12 14.31
N LEU A 389 -20.86 -28.79 13.09
CA LEU A 389 -20.41 -27.44 12.77
C LEU A 389 -21.49 -26.64 12.06
N THR A 390 -21.45 -25.32 12.20
CA THR A 390 -22.29 -24.39 11.43
C THR A 390 -21.42 -23.46 10.60
N PHE A 391 -21.60 -23.45 9.28
CA PHE A 391 -20.92 -22.55 8.34
C PHE A 391 -21.94 -21.64 7.68
N ALA A 392 -21.95 -20.37 8.07
CA ALA A 392 -22.94 -19.39 7.63
C ALA A 392 -22.30 -18.20 6.91
N SER A 393 -22.76 -17.91 5.69
CA SER A 393 -22.37 -16.68 4.98
C SER A 393 -20.87 -16.48 4.78
N ASN A 394 -20.09 -17.55 4.68
CA ASN A 394 -18.66 -17.47 4.37
C ASN A 394 -18.48 -17.26 2.86
N THR A 395 -17.42 -16.55 2.48
CA THR A 395 -17.17 -16.14 1.10
C THR A 395 -15.75 -16.48 0.65
N ALA A 396 -15.59 -17.05 -0.53
CA ALA A 396 -14.28 -17.30 -1.14
C ALA A 396 -14.28 -17.11 -2.67
N GLU A 397 -13.13 -17.21 -3.32
CA GLU A 397 -13.09 -17.51 -4.76
C GLU A 397 -13.38 -19.00 -4.98
N ASP A 398 -12.72 -19.87 -4.21
CA ASP A 398 -12.92 -21.32 -4.21
C ASP A 398 -13.20 -21.87 -2.81
N GLY A 399 -14.25 -22.70 -2.68
CA GLY A 399 -14.65 -23.29 -1.41
C GLY A 399 -15.21 -22.23 -0.46
N GLY A 400 -16.43 -21.75 -0.73
CA GLY A 400 -17.03 -20.60 -0.03
C GLY A 400 -17.00 -20.70 1.49
N ALA A 401 -17.08 -21.92 2.04
CA ALA A 401 -16.77 -22.23 3.44
C ALA A 401 -15.49 -23.05 3.58
N VAL A 402 -15.32 -24.11 2.80
CA VAL A 402 -14.26 -25.11 3.01
C VAL A 402 -13.51 -25.38 1.72
N TYR A 403 -12.19 -25.37 1.79
CA TYR A 403 -11.31 -25.86 0.73
C TYR A 403 -10.39 -26.92 1.32
N VAL A 404 -10.32 -28.10 0.71
CA VAL A 404 -9.49 -29.21 1.18
C VAL A 404 -8.74 -29.89 0.05
N ALA A 405 -7.43 -30.05 0.25
CA ALA A 405 -6.55 -30.89 -0.56
C ALA A 405 -6.17 -32.20 0.14
N GLY A 406 -6.39 -32.30 1.45
CA GLY A 406 -6.31 -33.52 2.26
C GLY A 406 -7.69 -34.11 2.61
N ASP A 407 -7.71 -35.25 3.30
CA ASP A 407 -8.95 -35.97 3.64
C ASP A 407 -9.85 -35.17 4.60
N ALA A 408 -11.16 -35.21 4.39
CA ALA A 408 -12.11 -34.46 5.19
C ALA A 408 -13.37 -35.27 5.54
N HIS A 409 -13.76 -35.24 6.80
CA HIS A 409 -14.96 -35.90 7.31
C HIS A 409 -15.84 -34.90 8.07
N PHE A 410 -17.06 -34.69 7.57
CA PHE A 410 -18.08 -33.85 8.18
C PHE A 410 -19.29 -34.69 8.59
N LEU A 411 -19.69 -34.57 9.85
CA LEU A 411 -20.86 -35.25 10.41
C LEU A 411 -21.82 -34.23 11.01
N SER A 412 -23.12 -34.38 10.72
CA SER A 412 -24.21 -33.58 11.30
C SER A 412 -23.96 -32.07 11.21
N SER A 413 -23.35 -31.59 10.12
CA SER A 413 -22.93 -30.19 9.97
C SER A 413 -23.88 -29.43 9.04
N ASP A 414 -24.10 -28.15 9.35
CA ASP A 414 -25.00 -27.26 8.60
C ASP A 414 -24.20 -26.18 7.87
N PHE A 415 -24.29 -26.18 6.55
CA PHE A 415 -23.66 -25.21 5.67
C PHE A 415 -24.75 -24.41 4.99
N HIS A 416 -24.81 -23.11 5.25
CA HIS A 416 -25.84 -22.28 4.66
C HIS A 416 -25.37 -20.88 4.25
N ASP A 417 -25.95 -20.39 3.16
CA ASP A 417 -25.71 -19.03 2.64
C ASP A 417 -24.23 -18.75 2.26
N ASN A 418 -23.42 -19.79 2.01
CA ASN A 418 -22.00 -19.63 1.64
C ASN A 418 -21.87 -19.29 0.14
N THR A 419 -20.83 -18.52 -0.21
CA THR A 419 -20.64 -18.02 -1.58
C THR A 419 -19.21 -18.24 -2.08
N ALA A 420 -19.06 -18.83 -3.27
CA ALA A 420 -17.79 -18.88 -4.01
C ALA A 420 -17.92 -18.17 -5.36
N ALA A 421 -16.87 -17.48 -5.82
CA ALA A 421 -16.85 -16.84 -7.13
C ALA A 421 -16.71 -17.86 -8.28
N HIS A 422 -15.90 -18.91 -8.08
CA HIS A 422 -15.52 -19.88 -9.11
C HIS A 422 -16.01 -21.30 -8.76
N TYR A 423 -15.36 -22.01 -7.83
CA TYR A 423 -15.68 -23.41 -7.57
C TYR A 423 -16.14 -23.67 -6.13
N GLY A 424 -17.10 -24.59 -5.95
CA GLY A 424 -17.49 -25.07 -4.62
C GLY A 424 -18.12 -23.98 -3.76
N GLY A 425 -19.35 -23.57 -4.08
CA GLY A 425 -20.04 -22.49 -3.38
C GLY A 425 -20.10 -22.65 -1.85
N THR A 426 -20.07 -23.90 -1.37
CA THR A 426 -19.74 -24.23 0.02
C THR A 426 -18.37 -24.89 0.13
N MET A 427 -18.13 -25.97 -0.61
CA MET A 427 -16.97 -26.83 -0.42
C MET A 427 -16.29 -27.16 -1.74
N ALA A 428 -14.97 -27.02 -1.79
CA ALA A 428 -14.12 -27.45 -2.90
C ALA A 428 -13.13 -28.51 -2.40
N VAL A 429 -13.03 -29.63 -3.13
CA VAL A 429 -12.21 -30.79 -2.80
C VAL A 429 -11.35 -31.16 -4.01
N VAL A 430 -10.03 -31.22 -3.84
CA VAL A 430 -9.07 -31.36 -4.94
C VAL A 430 -7.95 -32.36 -4.60
N GLU A 431 -7.05 -32.59 -5.57
CA GLU A 431 -5.73 -33.24 -5.38
C GLU A 431 -5.77 -34.65 -4.74
N GLY A 432 -6.82 -35.42 -5.02
CA GLY A 432 -6.96 -36.80 -4.54
C GLY A 432 -7.62 -36.95 -3.16
N ALA A 433 -7.99 -35.84 -2.52
CA ALA A 433 -8.64 -35.83 -1.20
C ALA A 433 -9.90 -36.71 -1.14
N GLN A 434 -10.08 -37.40 -0.02
CA GLN A 434 -11.30 -38.15 0.30
C GLN A 434 -12.22 -37.29 1.17
N VAL A 435 -13.37 -36.88 0.62
CA VAL A 435 -14.41 -36.22 1.41
C VAL A 435 -15.51 -37.21 1.81
N LYS A 436 -15.87 -37.18 3.09
CA LYS A 436 -17.02 -37.90 3.63
C LYS A 436 -17.95 -36.92 4.32
N CYS A 437 -19.19 -36.83 3.86
CA CYS A 437 -20.23 -36.03 4.50
C CYS A 437 -21.41 -36.93 4.87
N THR A 438 -21.85 -36.87 6.12
CA THR A 438 -22.96 -37.69 6.61
C THR A 438 -23.93 -36.84 7.45
N GLU A 439 -25.24 -37.04 7.26
CA GLU A 439 -26.30 -36.34 8.01
C GLU A 439 -26.18 -34.81 7.97
N SER A 440 -25.66 -34.24 6.88
CA SER A 440 -25.31 -32.82 6.79
C SER A 440 -26.25 -32.05 5.86
N ASN A 441 -26.22 -30.72 5.94
CA ASN A 441 -27.07 -29.83 5.13
C ASN A 441 -26.23 -28.81 4.37
N PHE A 442 -26.52 -28.63 3.09
CA PHE A 442 -25.91 -27.65 2.19
C PHE A 442 -27.04 -26.82 1.59
N THR A 443 -27.28 -25.62 2.11
CA THR A 443 -28.45 -24.82 1.74
C THR A 443 -28.14 -23.41 1.30
N ARG A 444 -28.90 -22.87 0.34
CA ARG A 444 -28.82 -21.45 -0.11
C ARG A 444 -27.41 -20.99 -0.50
N SER A 445 -26.55 -21.90 -0.93
CA SER A 445 -25.17 -21.57 -1.27
C SER A 445 -25.04 -21.19 -2.75
N LYS A 446 -24.06 -20.35 -3.07
CA LYS A 446 -23.85 -19.79 -4.42
C LYS A 446 -22.43 -20.08 -4.90
N GLY A 447 -22.25 -20.54 -6.13
CA GLY A 447 -20.94 -20.87 -6.69
C GLY A 447 -20.90 -20.68 -8.20
N GLY A 448 -19.73 -20.76 -8.82
CA GLY A 448 -19.64 -20.87 -10.27
C GLY A 448 -20.02 -22.27 -10.73
N SER A 449 -19.24 -23.28 -10.33
CA SER A 449 -19.57 -24.70 -10.50
C SER A 449 -19.67 -25.42 -9.17
N GLY A 450 -20.70 -26.25 -8.99
CA GLY A 450 -20.93 -26.99 -7.74
C GLY A 450 -21.24 -26.06 -6.57
N ALA A 451 -22.40 -25.39 -6.57
CA ALA A 451 -22.67 -24.36 -5.54
C ALA A 451 -22.78 -24.91 -4.11
N GLY A 452 -23.07 -26.20 -3.94
CA GLY A 452 -22.83 -26.92 -2.70
C GLY A 452 -21.38 -27.42 -2.67
N LEU A 453 -21.11 -28.46 -3.46
CA LEU A 453 -19.85 -29.19 -3.44
C LEU A 453 -19.25 -29.31 -4.85
N TYR A 454 -17.94 -29.08 -4.94
CA TYR A 454 -17.14 -29.24 -6.15
C TYR A 454 -16.00 -30.22 -5.89
N LEU A 455 -15.84 -31.20 -6.76
CA LEU A 455 -14.81 -32.25 -6.68
C LEU A 455 -14.01 -32.32 -7.98
N ALA A 456 -12.68 -32.28 -7.85
CA ALA A 456 -11.76 -32.24 -8.98
C ALA A 456 -10.46 -33.01 -8.72
N GLN A 457 -9.66 -33.19 -9.78
CA GLN A 457 -8.29 -33.71 -9.68
C GLN A 457 -8.14 -35.03 -8.90
N ASP A 458 -8.86 -36.08 -9.33
CA ASP A 458 -8.85 -37.43 -8.73
C ASP A 458 -9.37 -37.51 -7.28
N ALA A 459 -10.03 -36.46 -6.77
CA ALA A 459 -10.71 -36.51 -5.47
C ALA A 459 -11.79 -37.61 -5.42
N ALA A 460 -12.16 -38.03 -4.21
CA ALA A 460 -13.27 -38.96 -4.02
C ALA A 460 -14.26 -38.50 -2.96
N ALA A 461 -15.52 -38.91 -3.13
CA ALA A 461 -16.61 -38.48 -2.26
C ALA A 461 -17.47 -39.65 -1.77
N ASN A 462 -17.75 -39.69 -0.47
CA ASN A 462 -18.74 -40.58 0.13
C ASN A 462 -19.77 -39.72 0.89
N ILE A 463 -20.88 -39.42 0.21
CA ILE A 463 -21.91 -38.52 0.72
C ILE A 463 -23.13 -39.35 1.07
N ARG A 464 -23.57 -39.27 2.33
CA ARG A 464 -24.73 -40.03 2.83
C ARG A 464 -25.71 -39.16 3.57
N ASP A 465 -27.00 -39.43 3.41
CA ASP A 465 -28.07 -38.82 4.21
C ASP A 465 -27.97 -37.29 4.29
N THR A 466 -27.53 -36.65 3.20
CA THR A 466 -27.19 -35.23 3.16
C THR A 466 -28.19 -34.47 2.28
N THR A 467 -28.59 -33.28 2.72
CA THR A 467 -29.54 -32.44 1.98
C THR A 467 -28.82 -31.31 1.25
N PHE A 468 -29.06 -31.17 -0.05
CA PHE A 468 -28.65 -30.04 -0.88
C PHE A 468 -29.89 -29.26 -1.34
N ALA A 469 -30.15 -28.09 -0.76
CA ALA A 469 -31.38 -27.35 -1.04
C ALA A 469 -31.18 -25.87 -1.37
N PHE A 470 -31.87 -25.36 -2.39
CA PHE A 470 -31.86 -23.94 -2.78
C PHE A 470 -30.46 -23.42 -3.17
N ASN A 471 -29.55 -24.29 -3.62
CA ASN A 471 -28.23 -23.88 -4.05
C ASN A 471 -28.26 -23.38 -5.51
N SER A 472 -27.42 -22.40 -5.84
CA SER A 472 -27.42 -21.73 -7.13
C SER A 472 -26.03 -21.62 -7.73
N ALA A 473 -25.77 -22.32 -8.84
CA ALA A 473 -24.51 -22.24 -9.58
C ALA A 473 -24.64 -21.35 -10.82
N THR A 474 -23.61 -20.56 -11.17
CA THR A 474 -23.63 -19.68 -12.36
C THR A 474 -23.16 -20.37 -13.64
N VAL A 475 -22.58 -21.57 -13.56
CA VAL A 475 -22.08 -22.33 -14.72
C VAL A 475 -22.72 -23.71 -14.77
N THR A 476 -22.40 -24.59 -13.82
CA THR A 476 -22.87 -25.99 -13.84
C THR A 476 -23.00 -26.61 -12.44
N GLY A 477 -23.91 -27.57 -12.29
CA GLY A 477 -24.08 -28.33 -11.04
C GLY A 477 -24.60 -27.46 -9.91
N GLY A 478 -25.90 -27.16 -9.93
CA GLY A 478 -26.51 -26.24 -8.97
C GLY A 478 -26.35 -26.66 -7.51
N ALA A 479 -26.16 -27.95 -7.24
CA ALA A 479 -25.73 -28.47 -5.95
C ALA A 479 -24.32 -29.07 -6.00
N LEU A 480 -24.05 -29.97 -6.96
CA LEU A 480 -22.84 -30.77 -7.00
C LEU A 480 -22.27 -30.81 -8.43
N TYR A 481 -20.95 -30.62 -8.54
CA TYR A 481 -20.21 -30.81 -9.77
C TYR A 481 -19.02 -31.74 -9.56
N LEU A 482 -18.91 -32.78 -10.39
CA LEU A 482 -17.79 -33.73 -10.37
C LEU A 482 -17.04 -33.70 -11.70
N GLU A 483 -15.72 -33.55 -11.63
CA GLU A 483 -14.83 -33.71 -12.78
C GLU A 483 -14.63 -35.18 -13.19
N PRO A 484 -14.11 -35.44 -14.40
CA PRO A 484 -13.98 -36.79 -14.95
C PRO A 484 -13.14 -37.79 -14.18
N THR A 485 -12.27 -37.31 -13.31
CA THR A 485 -11.33 -38.14 -12.55
C THR A 485 -11.91 -38.62 -11.21
N VAL A 486 -13.04 -38.05 -10.77
CA VAL A 486 -13.61 -38.26 -9.43
C VAL A 486 -14.19 -39.67 -9.24
N THR A 487 -14.08 -40.22 -8.02
CA THR A 487 -14.65 -41.53 -7.65
C THR A 487 -15.49 -41.45 -6.36
N GLY A 488 -16.27 -42.51 -6.06
CA GLY A 488 -17.02 -42.60 -4.80
C GLY A 488 -18.53 -42.86 -4.95
N ASN A 489 -19.31 -42.47 -3.93
CA ASN A 489 -20.74 -42.76 -3.87
C ASN A 489 -21.57 -41.66 -3.18
N ILE A 490 -22.81 -41.50 -3.65
CA ILE A 490 -23.85 -40.65 -3.06
C ILE A 490 -25.05 -41.54 -2.73
N ASP A 491 -25.51 -41.52 -1.49
CA ASP A 491 -26.49 -42.48 -0.98
C ASP A 491 -27.49 -41.78 -0.05
N GLY A 492 -28.80 -41.99 -0.23
CA GLY A 492 -29.81 -41.43 0.68
C GLY A 492 -29.92 -39.90 0.71
N CYS A 493 -29.43 -39.19 -0.32
CA CYS A 493 -29.34 -37.72 -0.32
C CYS A 493 -30.58 -37.05 -0.93
N SER A 494 -30.86 -35.80 -0.54
CA SER A 494 -31.99 -35.02 -1.07
C SER A 494 -31.50 -33.76 -1.79
N PHE A 495 -31.87 -33.59 -3.06
CA PHE A 495 -31.53 -32.46 -3.93
C PHE A 495 -32.78 -31.65 -4.26
N LEU A 496 -33.00 -30.54 -3.56
CA LEU A 496 -34.25 -29.79 -3.57
C LEU A 496 -34.10 -28.35 -4.09
N ASN A 497 -34.84 -27.97 -5.13
CA ASN A 497 -34.91 -26.58 -5.62
C ASN A 497 -33.55 -25.92 -5.95
N ASN A 498 -32.60 -26.69 -6.46
CA ASN A 498 -31.30 -26.17 -6.89
C ASN A 498 -31.37 -25.62 -8.33
N THR A 499 -30.53 -24.64 -8.65
CA THR A 499 -30.59 -23.92 -9.93
C THR A 499 -29.20 -23.77 -10.56
N SER A 500 -29.07 -24.04 -11.86
CA SER A 500 -27.82 -23.80 -12.60
C SER A 500 -28.05 -23.74 -14.11
N PRO A 501 -27.27 -22.98 -14.91
CA PRO A 501 -27.39 -23.02 -16.36
C PRO A 501 -27.25 -24.42 -16.96
N VAL A 502 -26.35 -25.27 -16.43
CA VAL A 502 -26.13 -26.65 -16.91
C VAL A 502 -26.17 -27.66 -15.76
N GLY A 503 -27.19 -28.52 -15.70
CA GLY A 503 -27.31 -29.52 -14.63
C GLY A 503 -27.80 -28.91 -13.31
N GLY A 504 -29.12 -28.80 -13.15
CA GLY A 504 -29.73 -27.98 -12.09
C GLY A 504 -29.42 -28.44 -10.66
N ALA A 505 -29.20 -29.73 -10.41
CA ALA A 505 -28.67 -30.22 -9.14
C ALA A 505 -27.29 -30.88 -9.28
N LEU A 506 -27.19 -32.01 -9.98
CA LEU A 506 -25.96 -32.79 -10.12
C LEU A 506 -25.42 -32.71 -11.56
N SER A 507 -24.13 -32.42 -11.71
CA SER A 507 -23.45 -32.42 -13.00
C SER A 507 -22.17 -33.25 -12.96
N LEU A 508 -22.03 -34.12 -13.95
CA LEU A 508 -20.96 -35.11 -14.06
C LEU A 508 -20.30 -34.99 -15.43
N ALA A 509 -19.04 -34.58 -15.46
CA ALA A 509 -18.21 -34.69 -16.65
C ALA A 509 -17.54 -36.07 -16.61
N LEU A 510 -17.71 -36.94 -17.62
CA LEU A 510 -17.00 -38.23 -17.68
C LEU A 510 -15.86 -38.17 -18.70
N ALA A 511 -14.82 -38.98 -18.54
CA ALA A 511 -13.72 -39.09 -19.51
C ALA A 511 -13.41 -40.52 -19.97
N ASP A 512 -13.86 -41.58 -19.27
CA ASP A 512 -13.60 -42.97 -19.66
C ASP A 512 -14.62 -43.98 -19.08
N ASP A 513 -14.93 -45.03 -19.85
CA ASP A 513 -15.91 -46.11 -19.59
C ASP A 513 -15.54 -47.08 -18.42
N THR A 514 -14.65 -46.71 -17.49
CA THR A 514 -14.02 -47.68 -16.55
C THR A 514 -14.06 -47.35 -15.06
N ARG A 515 -14.75 -46.30 -14.61
CA ARG A 515 -14.73 -45.90 -13.18
C ARG A 515 -16.09 -46.01 -12.46
N ASN A 516 -16.05 -46.53 -11.23
CA ASN A 516 -17.20 -46.78 -10.34
C ASN A 516 -17.58 -45.51 -9.55
N PHE A 517 -18.58 -44.76 -10.02
CA PHE A 517 -19.30 -43.79 -9.20
C PHE A 517 -20.76 -44.24 -9.07
N THR A 518 -21.35 -44.23 -7.87
CA THR A 518 -22.74 -44.70 -7.67
C THR A 518 -23.60 -43.64 -7.02
N VAL A 519 -24.84 -43.50 -7.51
CA VAL A 519 -25.85 -42.62 -6.91
C VAL A 519 -27.08 -43.48 -6.61
N SER A 520 -27.39 -43.68 -5.33
CA SER A 520 -28.47 -44.55 -4.88
C SER A 520 -29.39 -43.88 -3.87
N ASP A 521 -30.66 -44.26 -3.89
CA ASP A 521 -31.64 -43.89 -2.86
C ASP A 521 -31.79 -42.36 -2.65
N CYS A 522 -31.54 -41.55 -3.68
CA CYS A 522 -31.60 -40.08 -3.62
C CYS A 522 -32.91 -39.51 -4.19
N ASP A 523 -33.36 -38.37 -3.65
CA ASP A 523 -34.52 -37.62 -4.14
C ASP A 523 -34.10 -36.32 -4.85
N PHE A 524 -34.53 -36.11 -6.09
CA PHE A 524 -34.27 -34.92 -6.90
C PHE A 524 -35.58 -34.20 -7.21
N ASN A 525 -35.86 -33.10 -6.50
CA ASN A 525 -37.14 -32.39 -6.61
C ASN A 525 -37.00 -30.89 -6.87
N GLY A 526 -37.73 -30.35 -7.85
CA GLY A 526 -37.86 -28.91 -8.07
C GLY A 526 -36.63 -28.20 -8.65
N ASN A 527 -35.66 -28.94 -9.21
CA ASN A 527 -34.40 -28.38 -9.67
C ASN A 527 -34.51 -27.82 -11.10
N ILE A 528 -33.85 -26.69 -11.38
CA ILE A 528 -34.03 -25.89 -12.60
C ILE A 528 -32.72 -25.74 -13.36
N ALA A 529 -32.75 -25.95 -14.68
CA ALA A 529 -31.64 -25.65 -15.57
C ALA A 529 -32.03 -24.87 -16.84
N SER A 530 -31.08 -24.19 -17.46
CA SER A 530 -31.28 -23.58 -18.79
C SER A 530 -30.99 -24.59 -19.90
N VAL A 531 -29.93 -25.39 -19.77
CA VAL A 531 -29.49 -26.37 -20.78
C VAL A 531 -29.23 -27.73 -20.12
N GLY A 532 -29.66 -28.80 -20.79
CA GLY A 532 -29.49 -30.18 -20.36
C GLY A 532 -30.65 -30.68 -19.51
N ALA A 533 -30.39 -31.01 -18.24
CA ALA A 533 -31.38 -31.58 -17.32
C ALA A 533 -31.43 -30.79 -15.99
N GLY A 534 -32.65 -30.56 -15.48
CA GLY A 534 -32.86 -29.88 -14.20
C GLY A 534 -32.37 -30.70 -12.99
N GLY A 535 -32.54 -32.02 -13.01
CA GLY A 535 -32.10 -32.91 -11.93
C GLY A 535 -30.60 -33.23 -12.00
N ALA A 536 -30.25 -34.33 -12.67
CA ALA A 536 -28.87 -34.75 -12.87
C ALA A 536 -28.50 -34.77 -14.36
N ILE A 537 -27.29 -34.35 -14.72
CA ILE A 537 -26.76 -34.40 -16.09
C ILE A 537 -25.42 -35.13 -16.14
N ILE A 538 -25.23 -35.93 -17.20
CA ILE A 538 -23.97 -36.61 -17.52
C ILE A 538 -23.53 -36.12 -18.90
N GLN A 539 -22.38 -35.44 -18.96
CA GLN A 539 -21.80 -34.98 -20.23
C GLN A 539 -20.84 -36.04 -20.77
N GLN A 540 -21.25 -36.87 -21.77
CA GLN A 540 -20.39 -37.35 -22.89
C GLN A 540 -21.17 -38.12 -23.98
N GLY A 541 -20.56 -38.18 -25.18
CA GLY A 541 -21.16 -38.65 -26.43
C GLY A 541 -21.71 -40.07 -26.38
N THR A 542 -22.90 -40.23 -26.99
CA THR A 542 -23.64 -41.49 -27.18
C THR A 542 -24.07 -42.22 -25.91
N ALA A 543 -25.37 -42.15 -25.66
CA ALA A 543 -26.11 -42.87 -24.65
C ALA A 543 -25.84 -44.39 -24.68
N THR A 544 -25.00 -44.86 -23.76
CA THR A 544 -25.15 -46.16 -23.08
C THR A 544 -24.33 -46.11 -21.80
N VAL A 545 -25.02 -46.07 -20.66
CA VAL A 545 -24.47 -46.12 -19.30
C VAL A 545 -23.68 -47.43 -19.11
N LEU A 546 -22.35 -47.34 -19.07
CA LEU A 546 -21.45 -48.42 -18.64
C LEU A 546 -20.48 -47.83 -17.62
N GLY A 547 -20.88 -47.78 -16.33
CA GLY A 547 -20.00 -47.40 -15.22
C GLY A 547 -20.65 -46.70 -14.03
N MET A 548 -21.77 -46.00 -14.24
CA MET A 548 -22.59 -45.43 -13.16
C MET A 548 -23.79 -46.33 -12.85
N ASN A 549 -23.90 -46.73 -11.58
CA ASN A 549 -25.09 -47.43 -11.09
C ASN A 549 -26.02 -46.40 -10.43
N VAL A 550 -27.16 -46.13 -11.07
CA VAL A 550 -28.18 -45.18 -10.62
C VAL A 550 -29.37 -46.00 -10.13
N ASP A 551 -29.40 -46.34 -8.85
CA ASP A 551 -30.38 -47.28 -8.28
C ASP A 551 -31.38 -46.55 -7.36
N ASN A 552 -32.68 -46.80 -7.55
CA ASN A 552 -33.76 -46.41 -6.63
C ASN A 552 -33.84 -44.89 -6.30
N ASN A 553 -33.54 -44.02 -7.27
CA ASN A 553 -33.66 -42.57 -7.11
C ASN A 553 -35.05 -42.05 -7.52
N THR A 554 -35.53 -40.96 -6.91
CA THR A 554 -36.79 -40.28 -7.27
C THR A 554 -36.54 -38.94 -7.96
N PHE A 555 -37.32 -38.62 -9.01
CA PHE A 555 -37.25 -37.35 -9.73
C PHE A 555 -38.64 -36.70 -9.82
N GLY A 556 -38.80 -35.49 -9.29
CA GLY A 556 -40.05 -34.72 -9.31
C GLY A 556 -39.84 -33.25 -9.69
N ASP A 557 -40.76 -32.67 -10.47
CA ASP A 557 -40.84 -31.22 -10.74
C ASP A 557 -39.54 -30.52 -11.21
N ASN A 558 -38.61 -31.24 -11.84
CA ASN A 558 -37.39 -30.67 -12.41
C ASN A 558 -37.68 -30.03 -13.79
N THR A 559 -36.96 -28.97 -14.18
CA THR A 559 -37.22 -28.24 -15.45
C THR A 559 -35.94 -27.87 -16.20
N ALA A 560 -35.99 -27.84 -17.54
CA ALA A 560 -34.90 -27.39 -18.42
C ALA A 560 -35.43 -26.61 -19.65
N GLU A 561 -34.79 -25.51 -20.05
CA GLU A 561 -35.21 -24.73 -21.23
C GLU A 561 -34.79 -25.40 -22.56
N CYS A 562 -33.57 -25.94 -22.65
CA CYS A 562 -33.01 -26.59 -23.84
C CYS A 562 -32.48 -28.00 -23.50
N CYS A 563 -32.85 -29.04 -24.26
CA CYS A 563 -32.52 -30.44 -23.97
C CYS A 563 -31.66 -31.10 -25.05
N TYR A 564 -30.76 -32.03 -24.68
CA TYR A 564 -29.99 -32.85 -25.64
C TYR A 564 -30.81 -34.04 -26.15
N ALA A 565 -30.59 -34.45 -27.41
CA ALA A 565 -31.28 -35.61 -27.99
C ALA A 565 -30.77 -36.94 -27.41
N GLY A 566 -31.68 -37.84 -27.00
CA GLY A 566 -31.35 -39.18 -26.50
C GLY A 566 -31.28 -39.34 -24.98
N MET A 567 -31.68 -38.31 -24.23
CA MET A 567 -31.85 -38.38 -22.78
C MET A 567 -33.29 -38.78 -22.46
N ASP A 568 -33.54 -40.08 -22.26
CA ASP A 568 -34.79 -40.54 -21.64
C ASP A 568 -34.57 -41.87 -20.89
N SER A 569 -34.46 -41.78 -19.56
CA SER A 569 -35.04 -42.71 -18.58
C SER A 569 -35.05 -42.07 -17.18
N ASP A 570 -33.99 -41.37 -16.77
CA ASP A 570 -33.79 -40.90 -15.38
C ASP A 570 -33.20 -39.46 -15.31
N GLY A 571 -33.50 -38.63 -16.32
CA GLY A 571 -33.00 -37.25 -16.50
C GLY A 571 -34.07 -36.27 -16.98
N VAL A 572 -35.34 -36.48 -16.60
CA VAL A 572 -36.49 -35.80 -17.20
C VAL A 572 -36.90 -34.58 -16.37
N GLY A 573 -36.43 -33.40 -16.80
CA GLY A 573 -37.24 -32.19 -16.67
C GLY A 573 -38.09 -32.02 -17.91
N GLN A 574 -39.32 -31.53 -17.79
CA GLN A 574 -40.10 -31.15 -18.97
C GLN A 574 -39.30 -30.09 -19.75
N CYS A 575 -38.85 -30.40 -20.96
CA CYS A 575 -38.43 -29.36 -21.90
C CYS A 575 -39.67 -28.50 -22.15
N MET A 576 -39.60 -27.18 -21.98
CA MET A 576 -40.75 -26.32 -22.28
C MET A 576 -41.07 -26.39 -23.78
N ASP A 577 -41.99 -27.28 -24.15
CA ASP A 577 -42.64 -27.30 -25.44
C ASP A 577 -43.54 -26.05 -25.53
N THR A 578 -43.00 -24.95 -26.09
CA THR A 578 -43.85 -23.86 -26.57
C THR A 578 -44.56 -24.35 -27.82
N SER A 579 -45.71 -24.96 -27.58
CA SER A 579 -46.74 -25.37 -28.52
C SER A 579 -46.84 -24.50 -29.81
N THR A 580 -46.14 -24.86 -30.88
CA THR A 580 -46.61 -24.74 -32.27
C THR A 580 -45.88 -25.76 -33.13
N GLY A 581 -46.54 -26.91 -33.36
CA GLY A 581 -45.94 -28.04 -34.05
C GLY A 581 -45.44 -27.70 -35.46
N PHE A 582 -44.19 -28.06 -35.73
CA PHE A 582 -43.68 -28.61 -36.99
C PHE A 582 -42.45 -29.46 -36.67
N GLY A 583 -42.19 -30.45 -37.53
CA GLY A 583 -41.49 -31.68 -37.17
C GLY A 583 -39.97 -31.56 -37.01
N THR A 584 -39.40 -32.61 -36.38
CA THR A 584 -38.01 -33.08 -36.53
C THR A 584 -36.99 -32.01 -36.98
N GLY A 585 -36.48 -31.21 -36.05
CA GLY A 585 -35.45 -30.22 -36.37
C GLY A 585 -35.00 -29.42 -35.15
N TRP A 586 -33.82 -29.78 -34.62
CA TRP A 586 -32.86 -28.96 -33.88
C TRP A 586 -33.37 -27.57 -33.43
N SER A 587 -33.60 -27.39 -32.12
CA SER A 587 -33.85 -26.09 -31.48
C SER A 587 -32.58 -25.30 -31.17
N CYS A 588 -31.40 -25.77 -31.61
CA CYS A 588 -30.10 -25.16 -31.33
C CYS A 588 -29.24 -25.06 -32.60
N CYS A 589 -28.61 -23.92 -32.83
CA CYS A 589 -27.62 -23.74 -33.92
C CYS A 589 -26.35 -24.54 -33.66
N ASN A 590 -25.72 -25.05 -34.71
CA ASN A 590 -24.45 -25.80 -34.63
C ASN A 590 -23.26 -24.91 -34.21
N ASP A 591 -22.12 -25.53 -33.93
CA ASP A 591 -20.87 -24.79 -33.67
C ASP A 591 -20.55 -23.84 -34.85
N HIS A 592 -19.88 -22.71 -34.56
CA HIS A 592 -19.60 -21.61 -35.48
C HIS A 592 -20.85 -20.88 -36.03
N GLN A 593 -22.04 -21.14 -35.46
CA GLN A 593 -23.30 -20.49 -35.82
C GLN A 593 -24.03 -19.94 -34.59
N TYR A 594 -24.80 -18.87 -34.78
CA TYR A 594 -25.67 -18.31 -33.75
C TYR A 594 -27.06 -17.95 -34.31
N LEU A 595 -28.07 -18.01 -33.45
CA LEU A 595 -29.47 -17.74 -33.74
C LEU A 595 -29.69 -16.23 -33.83
N ALA A 596 -30.08 -15.75 -35.00
CA ALA A 596 -30.49 -14.38 -35.25
C ALA A 596 -32.00 -14.32 -35.53
N THR A 597 -32.67 -13.31 -34.95
CA THR A 597 -34.07 -12.98 -35.24
C THR A 597 -34.12 -11.96 -36.40
N ASP A 598 -34.74 -12.33 -37.52
CA ASP A 598 -35.05 -11.38 -38.59
C ASP A 598 -36.38 -10.65 -38.32
N VAL A 599 -36.65 -9.57 -39.05
CA VAL A 599 -37.84 -8.69 -38.97
C VAL A 599 -39.17 -9.43 -39.27
N SER A 600 -39.11 -10.73 -39.58
CA SER A 600 -40.24 -11.63 -39.82
C SER A 600 -40.46 -12.71 -38.75
N ASP A 601 -39.81 -12.63 -37.58
CA ASP A 601 -39.93 -13.60 -36.46
C ASP A 601 -39.52 -15.06 -36.82
N GLU A 602 -38.77 -15.26 -37.90
CA GLU A 602 -38.15 -16.54 -38.23
C GLU A 602 -36.75 -16.66 -37.59
N HIS A 603 -36.50 -17.77 -36.90
CA HIS A 603 -35.25 -18.08 -36.22
C HIS A 603 -34.23 -18.65 -37.22
N ILE A 604 -33.17 -17.90 -37.55
CA ILE A 604 -32.16 -18.28 -38.56
C ILE A 604 -30.78 -18.39 -37.92
N CYS A 605 -30.06 -19.50 -38.17
CA CYS A 605 -28.66 -19.65 -37.76
C CYS A 605 -27.71 -18.91 -38.73
N VAL A 606 -26.92 -17.97 -38.19
CA VAL A 606 -25.96 -17.12 -38.92
C VAL A 606 -24.53 -17.55 -38.61
N THR A 607 -23.65 -17.59 -39.62
CA THR A 607 -22.22 -17.89 -39.47
C THR A 607 -21.45 -16.77 -38.80
N CYS A 608 -20.56 -17.13 -37.89
CA CYS A 608 -19.81 -16.20 -37.04
C CYS A 608 -18.49 -15.66 -37.66
N ASP A 609 -18.17 -14.37 -37.44
CA ASP A 609 -16.87 -13.74 -37.79
C ASP A 609 -15.83 -14.01 -36.70
N THR A 610 -15.02 -15.06 -36.90
CA THR A 610 -14.07 -15.58 -35.89
C THR A 610 -12.93 -14.62 -35.51
N GLN A 611 -12.77 -13.48 -36.20
CA GLN A 611 -11.78 -12.47 -35.80
C GLN A 611 -12.28 -11.53 -34.70
N LYS A 612 -13.61 -11.39 -34.56
CA LYS A 612 -14.26 -10.47 -33.62
C LYS A 612 -15.12 -11.18 -32.59
N LEU A 613 -15.46 -12.44 -32.85
CA LEU A 613 -16.41 -13.24 -32.08
C LEU A 613 -15.83 -14.61 -31.80
N ASN A 614 -16.17 -15.17 -30.64
CA ASN A 614 -15.88 -16.57 -30.29
C ASN A 614 -17.18 -17.37 -30.46
N CYS A 615 -17.23 -18.37 -31.32
CA CYS A 615 -18.47 -19.12 -31.60
C CYS A 615 -18.26 -20.63 -31.54
N THR A 616 -17.55 -21.08 -30.52
CA THR A 616 -17.20 -22.49 -30.31
C THR A 616 -18.31 -23.30 -29.65
N SER A 617 -19.28 -22.65 -29.00
CA SER A 617 -20.42 -23.30 -28.33
C SER A 617 -21.61 -23.51 -29.26
N ILE A 618 -22.36 -24.57 -29.04
CA ILE A 618 -23.60 -24.91 -29.77
C ILE A 618 -24.78 -24.18 -29.11
N GLY A 619 -25.74 -23.68 -29.88
CA GLY A 619 -26.96 -23.03 -29.37
C GLY A 619 -26.85 -21.54 -29.06
N LEU A 620 -25.82 -20.86 -29.58
CA LEU A 620 -25.62 -19.42 -29.38
C LEU A 620 -26.78 -18.61 -29.98
N THR A 621 -27.17 -17.51 -29.34
CA THR A 621 -28.12 -16.50 -29.85
C THR A 621 -27.41 -15.15 -29.96
N VAL A 622 -27.98 -14.14 -30.64
CA VAL A 622 -27.38 -12.78 -30.68
C VAL A 622 -27.08 -12.26 -29.26
N GLY A 623 -28.00 -12.49 -28.32
CA GLY A 623 -27.87 -12.06 -26.92
C GLY A 623 -26.82 -12.83 -26.11
N THR A 624 -26.52 -14.07 -26.50
CA THR A 624 -25.53 -14.94 -25.87
C THR A 624 -24.33 -15.15 -26.80
N LEU A 625 -23.98 -14.17 -27.63
CA LEU A 625 -22.88 -14.29 -28.59
C LEU A 625 -21.58 -13.76 -27.98
N PRO A 626 -20.54 -14.57 -27.78
CA PRO A 626 -19.34 -14.09 -27.11
C PRO A 626 -18.43 -13.26 -28.02
N VAL A 627 -17.97 -12.12 -27.49
CA VAL A 627 -17.08 -11.19 -28.19
C VAL A 627 -15.62 -11.58 -27.93
N ALA A 628 -14.75 -11.47 -28.94
CA ALA A 628 -13.33 -11.78 -28.81
C ALA A 628 -12.60 -10.74 -27.93
N VAL A 629 -11.52 -11.17 -27.26
CA VAL A 629 -10.68 -10.31 -26.41
C VAL A 629 -10.27 -9.03 -27.15
N GLY A 630 -10.41 -7.89 -26.48
CA GLY A 630 -10.03 -6.58 -27.02
C GLY A 630 -11.11 -5.90 -27.89
N PHE A 631 -12.30 -6.48 -27.98
CA PHE A 631 -13.45 -5.92 -28.68
C PHE A 631 -14.64 -5.66 -27.74
N TRP A 632 -15.47 -4.68 -28.09
CA TRP A 632 -16.61 -4.20 -27.30
C TRP A 632 -17.79 -3.87 -28.20
N ARG A 633 -19.01 -4.06 -27.68
CA ARG A 633 -20.28 -3.71 -28.34
C ARG A 633 -21.18 -2.93 -27.38
N GLU A 634 -22.02 -2.07 -27.94
CA GLU A 634 -22.89 -1.17 -27.16
C GLU A 634 -24.07 -1.89 -26.52
N THR A 635 -24.66 -2.90 -27.19
CA THR A 635 -25.75 -3.73 -26.64
C THR A 635 -25.66 -5.19 -27.11
N PHE A 636 -26.30 -6.11 -26.37
CA PHE A 636 -26.30 -7.56 -26.64
C PHE A 636 -27.06 -7.96 -27.92
N ASN A 637 -27.92 -7.10 -28.47
CA ASN A 637 -28.71 -7.39 -29.68
C ASN A 637 -28.08 -6.85 -30.98
N GLN A 638 -26.80 -6.47 -30.96
CA GLN A 638 -26.13 -5.80 -32.07
C GLN A 638 -25.03 -6.64 -32.72
N THR A 639 -24.86 -6.43 -34.03
CA THR A 639 -23.81 -7.03 -34.86
C THR A 639 -22.61 -6.08 -35.10
N GLU A 640 -22.68 -4.80 -34.71
CA GLU A 640 -21.56 -3.85 -34.82
C GLU A 640 -20.59 -3.97 -33.62
N ILE A 641 -19.34 -4.36 -33.89
CA ILE A 641 -18.31 -4.61 -32.88
C ILE A 641 -17.15 -3.62 -33.08
N ARG A 642 -16.68 -2.99 -32.00
CA ARG A 642 -15.60 -1.97 -31.99
C ARG A 642 -14.41 -2.44 -31.17
N LYS A 643 -13.21 -1.90 -31.44
CA LYS A 643 -11.98 -2.24 -30.70
C LYS A 643 -11.83 -1.37 -29.44
N CYS A 644 -11.41 -1.96 -28.33
CA CYS A 644 -11.17 -1.24 -27.08
C CYS A 644 -9.84 -0.47 -27.09
N TRP A 645 -9.79 0.63 -26.33
CA TRP A 645 -8.57 1.43 -26.18
C TRP A 645 -7.46 0.69 -25.45
N ASN A 646 -7.84 -0.15 -24.49
CA ASN A 646 -6.95 -1.11 -23.85
C ASN A 646 -7.46 -2.51 -24.18
N ALA A 647 -6.68 -3.29 -24.92
CA ALA A 647 -7.07 -4.64 -25.31
C ALA A 647 -7.31 -5.56 -24.09
N GLY A 648 -6.57 -5.35 -23.00
CA GLY A 648 -6.76 -6.08 -21.74
C GLY A 648 -7.87 -5.53 -20.85
N ALA A 649 -8.52 -4.41 -21.22
CA ALA A 649 -9.71 -3.92 -20.54
C ALA A 649 -10.98 -4.60 -21.04
N CYS A 650 -10.92 -5.27 -22.19
CA CYS A 650 -12.05 -5.98 -22.77
C CYS A 650 -11.76 -7.48 -22.80
N THR A 651 -12.46 -8.24 -21.97
CA THR A 651 -12.28 -9.68 -21.81
C THR A 651 -13.00 -10.46 -22.90
N ALA A 652 -12.60 -11.73 -23.09
CA ALA A 652 -13.44 -12.68 -23.81
C ALA A 652 -14.65 -13.00 -22.93
N ASP A 653 -15.82 -13.09 -23.55
CA ASP A 653 -17.06 -13.48 -22.91
C ASP A 653 -17.10 -15.02 -22.80
N GLU A 654 -16.97 -15.57 -21.60
CA GLU A 654 -17.19 -17.01 -21.31
C GLU A 654 -18.49 -17.23 -20.52
N ASN A 655 -19.17 -16.17 -20.06
CA ASN A 655 -20.31 -16.23 -19.15
C ASN A 655 -21.52 -15.46 -19.71
N HIS A 656 -22.47 -16.17 -20.30
CA HIS A 656 -23.72 -15.59 -20.79
C HIS A 656 -24.82 -15.58 -19.74
N LEU A 657 -25.33 -14.40 -19.33
CA LEU A 657 -26.74 -13.98 -19.39
C LEU A 657 -27.05 -12.70 -18.54
N LEU A 658 -27.61 -11.69 -19.23
CA LEU A 658 -28.53 -10.60 -18.78
C LEU A 658 -28.06 -9.45 -17.83
N ILE A 659 -27.54 -8.36 -18.47
CA ILE A 659 -27.49 -6.90 -18.12
C ILE A 659 -26.50 -6.47 -16.99
N PRO A 660 -25.65 -5.40 -17.12
CA PRO A 660 -25.52 -4.32 -18.13
C PRO A 660 -24.17 -4.33 -18.91
N THR A 661 -23.91 -3.27 -19.70
CA THR A 661 -22.75 -3.02 -20.61
C THR A 661 -21.35 -3.14 -20.00
N ASP A 662 -21.25 -3.41 -18.71
CA ASP A 662 -20.00 -3.47 -17.94
C ASP A 662 -19.36 -4.88 -17.90
N ILE A 663 -20.05 -5.91 -18.41
CA ILE A 663 -19.56 -7.31 -18.39
C ILE A 663 -18.48 -7.58 -19.46
N TYR A 664 -18.41 -6.76 -20.53
CA TYR A 664 -17.27 -6.84 -21.47
C TYR A 664 -15.98 -6.32 -20.86
N CYS A 665 -16.08 -5.60 -19.74
CA CYS A 665 -14.98 -4.92 -19.14
C CYS A 665 -14.33 -5.84 -18.12
N SER A 666 -13.00 -5.97 -18.18
CA SER A 666 -12.26 -6.66 -17.12
C SER A 666 -12.52 -5.97 -15.78
N GLU A 667 -12.27 -6.68 -14.68
CA GLU A 667 -12.45 -6.14 -13.35
C GLU A 667 -11.79 -4.76 -13.19
N GLY A 668 -12.54 -3.81 -12.63
CA GLY A 668 -12.11 -2.42 -12.45
C GLY A 668 -12.41 -1.46 -13.60
N TYR A 669 -13.00 -1.94 -14.70
CA TYR A 669 -13.37 -1.13 -15.87
C TYR A 669 -14.90 -1.14 -16.09
N THR A 670 -15.45 -0.07 -16.65
CA THR A 670 -16.89 0.15 -16.89
C THR A 670 -17.07 1.13 -18.07
N GLY A 671 -18.30 1.29 -18.54
CA GLY A 671 -18.69 2.32 -19.50
C GLY A 671 -18.26 2.07 -20.95
N PRO A 672 -18.47 3.04 -21.86
CA PRO A 672 -18.18 2.87 -23.28
C PRO A 672 -16.70 2.51 -23.54
N TYR A 673 -16.46 1.52 -24.41
CA TYR A 673 -15.12 0.99 -24.72
C TYR A 673 -14.34 0.44 -23.50
N CYS A 674 -15.01 0.18 -22.37
CA CYS A 674 -14.37 -0.15 -21.09
C CYS A 674 -13.32 0.90 -20.68
N ALA A 675 -13.61 2.17 -20.97
CA ALA A 675 -12.68 3.28 -20.82
C ALA A 675 -12.87 4.08 -19.52
N VAL A 676 -13.90 3.74 -18.73
CA VAL A 676 -14.20 4.33 -17.42
C VAL A 676 -13.76 3.34 -16.34
N CYS A 677 -13.27 3.84 -15.20
CA CYS A 677 -12.92 2.95 -14.09
C CYS A 677 -14.12 2.76 -13.17
N ALA A 678 -14.31 1.52 -12.71
CA ALA A 678 -15.37 1.18 -11.79
C ALA A 678 -15.15 1.86 -10.41
N PRO A 679 -16.20 2.03 -9.59
CA PRO A 679 -16.06 2.53 -8.24
C PRO A 679 -15.01 1.72 -7.46
N GLY A 680 -14.07 2.39 -6.79
CA GLY A 680 -12.95 1.72 -6.11
C GLY A 680 -11.73 1.45 -7.00
N TYR A 681 -11.73 1.95 -8.24
CA TYR A 681 -10.58 1.87 -9.14
C TYR A 681 -10.17 3.25 -9.67
N ALA A 682 -8.86 3.48 -9.74
CA ALA A 682 -8.24 4.71 -10.21
C ALA A 682 -7.80 4.63 -11.68
N ARG A 683 -8.09 5.68 -12.46
CA ARG A 683 -7.67 5.77 -13.87
C ARG A 683 -6.19 6.12 -14.03
N LEU A 684 -5.46 5.28 -14.74
CA LEU A 684 -4.10 5.47 -15.24
C LEU A 684 -4.07 5.95 -16.71
N PRO A 685 -2.93 6.51 -17.17
CA PRO A 685 -2.70 6.79 -18.59
C PRO A 685 -2.90 5.54 -19.48
N GLY A 686 -3.48 5.73 -20.67
CA GLY A 686 -3.77 4.63 -21.59
C GLY A 686 -5.05 3.85 -21.30
N TYR A 687 -6.01 4.45 -20.57
CA TYR A 687 -7.28 3.81 -20.19
C TYR A 687 -7.04 2.49 -19.42
N ARG A 688 -6.18 2.54 -18.40
CA ARG A 688 -5.95 1.44 -17.45
C ARG A 688 -6.57 1.79 -16.10
N CYS A 689 -7.14 0.84 -15.40
CA CYS A 689 -7.72 1.02 -14.08
C CYS A 689 -6.92 0.20 -13.06
N VAL A 690 -6.66 0.78 -11.88
CA VAL A 690 -5.93 0.13 -10.78
C VAL A 690 -6.75 0.22 -9.52
N GLU A 691 -6.80 -0.88 -8.78
CA GLU A 691 -7.59 -0.99 -7.56
C GLU A 691 -7.10 -0.02 -6.47
N CYS A 692 -8.06 0.57 -5.77
CA CYS A 692 -7.84 1.49 -4.70
C CYS A 692 -7.63 0.78 -3.36
N ASN A 693 -6.39 0.42 -3.07
CA ASN A 693 -6.04 -0.13 -1.77
C ASN A 693 -6.26 0.91 -0.66
N SER A 694 -7.01 0.55 0.39
CA SER A 694 -7.49 1.45 1.46
C SER A 694 -6.39 2.11 2.31
N GLY A 695 -5.14 1.63 2.24
CA GLY A 695 -3.96 2.29 2.82
C GLY A 695 -3.31 3.35 1.93
N ALA A 696 -3.51 3.28 0.61
CA ALA A 696 -2.93 4.21 -0.35
C ALA A 696 -3.68 5.55 -0.39
N THR A 697 -4.97 5.58 -0.04
CA THR A 697 -5.78 6.80 0.07
C THR A 697 -5.33 7.69 1.23
N ALA A 698 -5.07 7.11 2.40
CA ALA A 698 -4.51 7.83 3.53
C ALA A 698 -3.09 8.33 3.19
N ALA A 699 -2.23 7.50 2.59
CA ALA A 699 -0.89 7.93 2.18
C ALA A 699 -0.92 9.03 1.11
N THR A 700 -1.81 8.95 0.12
CA THR A 700 -1.93 9.98 -0.95
C THR A 700 -2.58 11.27 -0.44
N ILE A 701 -3.62 11.21 0.39
CA ILE A 701 -4.18 12.38 1.09
C ILE A 701 -3.14 12.98 2.02
N THR A 702 -2.35 12.17 2.71
CA THR A 702 -1.28 12.64 3.60
C THR A 702 -0.13 13.23 2.79
N VAL A 703 0.23 12.68 1.64
CA VAL A 703 1.23 13.25 0.72
C VAL A 703 0.70 14.54 0.10
N LEU A 704 -0.55 14.60 -0.34
CA LEU A 704 -1.18 15.82 -0.86
C LEU A 704 -1.33 16.89 0.22
N ALA A 705 -1.69 16.50 1.44
CA ALA A 705 -1.75 17.37 2.61
C ALA A 705 -0.35 17.83 3.00
N ILE A 706 0.67 16.97 3.00
CA ILE A 706 2.07 17.32 3.24
C ILE A 706 2.57 18.23 2.14
N VAL A 707 2.28 17.98 0.86
CA VAL A 707 2.70 18.83 -0.25
C VAL A 707 1.97 20.16 -0.20
N ALA A 708 0.67 20.19 0.08
CA ALA A 708 -0.09 21.41 0.29
C ALA A 708 0.39 22.18 1.53
N LEU A 709 0.71 21.49 2.62
CA LEU A 709 1.22 22.07 3.86
C LEU A 709 2.68 22.49 3.71
N VAL A 710 3.48 21.83 2.87
CA VAL A 710 4.84 22.24 2.46
C VAL A 710 4.77 23.43 1.51
N ILE A 711 3.81 23.48 0.58
CA ILE A 711 3.57 24.66 -0.26
C ILE A 711 3.10 25.82 0.60
N LEU A 712 2.15 25.60 1.51
CA LEU A 712 1.66 26.59 2.48
C LEU A 712 2.73 26.99 3.49
N LEU A 713 3.66 26.09 3.86
CA LEU A 713 4.78 26.34 4.76
C LEU A 713 5.93 27.02 4.02
N LEU A 714 6.17 26.72 2.75
CA LEU A 714 7.11 27.45 1.88
C LEU A 714 6.57 28.86 1.62
N VAL A 715 5.28 28.98 1.32
CA VAL A 715 4.55 30.25 1.27
C VAL A 715 4.66 30.94 2.62
N TRP A 716 4.35 30.30 3.74
CA TRP A 716 4.42 30.88 5.07
C TRP A 716 5.86 31.26 5.45
N LEU A 717 6.89 30.50 5.09
CA LEU A 717 8.31 30.82 5.30
C LEU A 717 8.76 31.99 4.42
N LEU A 718 8.20 32.11 3.21
CA LEU A 718 8.37 33.29 2.36
C LEU A 718 7.66 34.52 2.94
N PHE A 719 6.59 34.34 3.73
CA PHE A 719 5.83 35.39 4.41
C PHE A 719 6.38 35.75 5.81
N SER A 720 6.83 34.78 6.61
CA SER A 720 7.28 34.97 8.00
C SER A 720 8.62 35.69 8.08
N LYS A 721 9.44 35.59 7.03
CA LYS A 721 10.62 36.46 6.86
C LYS A 721 10.31 37.87 6.37
N SER A 722 9.06 38.18 6.01
CA SER A 722 8.63 39.54 5.64
C SER A 722 8.20 40.39 6.83
N THR A 723 7.94 39.79 8.01
CA THR A 723 7.40 40.48 9.20
C THR A 723 8.36 40.54 10.38
N GLY A 724 9.65 40.25 10.18
CA GLY A 724 10.71 40.53 11.16
C GLY A 724 10.88 42.03 11.42
N VAL A 725 9.97 42.56 12.24
CA VAL A 725 10.11 43.80 13.02
C VAL A 725 10.88 43.38 14.27
N GLY A 726 12.19 43.62 14.25
CA GLY A 726 13.03 43.67 15.44
C GLY A 726 13.55 45.10 15.56
N ASP A 727 12.98 45.84 16.50
CA ASP A 727 13.46 47.15 16.93
C ASP A 727 14.74 46.98 17.78
N GLY A 728 15.75 47.81 17.53
CA GLY A 728 16.62 48.36 18.57
C GLY A 728 17.94 47.65 18.96
N VAL A 729 18.98 48.48 18.95
CA VAL A 729 20.24 48.47 19.74
C VAL A 729 21.51 47.90 19.09
N ASP A 730 22.55 48.72 19.23
CA ASP A 730 23.86 48.74 18.59
C ASP A 730 24.76 47.52 18.81
N GLY A 731 25.67 47.26 17.87
CA GLY A 731 26.79 46.35 18.05
C GLY A 731 27.34 45.79 16.74
N ALA A 732 28.43 46.38 16.26
CA ALA A 732 29.21 45.84 15.16
C ALA A 732 29.84 44.48 15.51
N GLN A 733 30.18 43.72 14.47
CA GLN A 733 30.98 42.47 14.43
C GLN A 733 30.21 41.14 14.57
N THR A 734 29.80 40.60 13.42
CA THR A 734 30.19 39.27 12.90
C THR A 734 29.51 39.06 11.54
N VAL A 735 30.22 39.39 10.47
CA VAL A 735 29.85 39.01 9.10
C VAL A 735 30.16 37.52 8.96
N GLY A 736 29.15 36.65 8.97
CA GLY A 736 29.46 35.22 8.96
C GLY A 736 28.33 34.21 8.81
N ALA A 737 27.10 34.57 8.46
CA ALA A 737 26.11 33.54 8.08
C ALA A 737 25.00 34.15 7.21
N ALA A 738 25.16 34.08 5.89
CA ALA A 738 24.00 34.14 5.02
C ALA A 738 23.10 32.94 5.40
N SER A 739 21.94 33.24 6.00
CA SER A 739 20.98 32.21 6.45
C SER A 739 20.75 31.15 5.36
N PRO A 740 20.64 29.86 5.70
CA PRO A 740 20.59 28.75 4.73
C PRO A 740 19.53 28.93 3.63
N GLY A 741 18.42 29.63 3.92
CA GLY A 741 17.35 29.92 2.95
C GLY A 741 17.73 30.83 1.77
N LEU A 742 18.67 31.78 1.93
CA LEU A 742 19.06 32.68 0.81
C LEU A 742 20.03 32.00 -0.16
N LYS A 743 20.81 31.02 0.33
CA LYS A 743 21.64 30.14 -0.51
C LYS A 743 20.77 29.16 -1.31
N LEU A 744 19.75 28.57 -0.70
CA LEU A 744 18.79 27.69 -1.40
C LEU A 744 18.03 28.41 -2.53
N ALA A 745 17.52 29.62 -2.29
CA ALA A 745 16.78 30.37 -3.31
C ALA A 745 17.64 30.74 -4.54
N ARG A 746 18.93 31.09 -4.34
CA ARG A 746 19.87 31.34 -5.44
C ARG A 746 20.23 30.06 -6.22
N ILE A 747 20.35 28.94 -5.52
CA ILE A 747 20.58 27.62 -6.14
C ILE A 747 19.35 27.19 -6.94
N GLY A 748 18.14 27.38 -6.41
CA GLY A 748 16.88 27.05 -7.10
C GLY A 748 16.70 27.80 -8.44
N VAL A 749 17.04 29.10 -8.50
CA VAL A 749 16.98 29.87 -9.76
C VAL A 749 18.03 29.39 -10.77
N LEU A 750 19.21 28.98 -10.32
CA LEU A 750 20.26 28.42 -11.19
C LEU A 750 19.89 27.03 -11.71
N LEU A 751 19.29 26.18 -10.88
CA LEU A 751 18.79 24.86 -11.26
C LEU A 751 17.65 24.97 -12.29
N MET A 752 16.67 25.85 -12.05
CA MET A 752 15.54 26.05 -12.97
C MET A 752 15.97 26.50 -14.37
N GLN A 753 17.04 27.28 -14.50
CA GLN A 753 17.54 27.68 -15.82
C GLN A 753 18.11 26.51 -16.63
N ARG A 754 18.59 25.45 -15.97
CA ARG A 754 19.25 24.30 -16.61
C ARG A 754 18.33 23.10 -16.82
N PHE A 755 17.35 22.91 -15.93
CA PHE A 755 16.33 21.87 -16.07
C PHE A 755 15.14 22.25 -16.95
N ARG A 756 15.06 23.51 -17.36
CA ARG A 756 13.99 24.03 -18.22
C ARG A 756 13.76 23.19 -19.49
N ILE A 757 14.83 22.73 -20.13
CA ILE A 757 14.76 22.04 -21.43
C ILE A 757 14.21 20.61 -21.26
N PRO A 758 14.78 19.76 -20.36
CA PRO A 758 14.16 18.48 -20.03
C PRO A 758 12.70 18.60 -19.61
N ILE A 759 12.36 19.60 -18.78
CA ILE A 759 10.97 19.83 -18.33
C ILE A 759 10.03 20.02 -19.53
N VAL A 760 10.39 20.88 -20.49
CA VAL A 760 9.52 21.13 -21.65
C VAL A 760 9.40 19.89 -22.56
N VAL A 761 10.48 19.13 -22.76
CA VAL A 761 10.44 17.89 -23.56
C VAL A 761 9.50 16.87 -22.91
N LEU A 762 9.65 16.63 -21.61
CA LEU A 762 8.80 15.73 -20.86
C LEU A 762 7.33 16.19 -20.80
N GLN A 763 7.08 17.50 -20.67
CA GLN A 763 5.74 18.08 -20.75
C GLN A 763 5.07 17.81 -22.11
N VAL A 764 5.79 17.97 -23.22
CA VAL A 764 5.21 17.73 -24.54
C VAL A 764 4.97 16.23 -24.77
N LEU A 765 5.87 15.35 -24.34
CA LEU A 765 5.70 13.89 -24.48
C LEU A 765 4.50 13.37 -23.69
N THR A 766 4.39 13.74 -22.42
CA THR A 766 3.30 13.31 -21.53
C THR A 766 1.93 13.84 -21.99
N GLN A 767 1.90 15.00 -22.65
CA GLN A 767 0.70 15.57 -23.26
C GLN A 767 0.34 14.90 -24.58
N TYR A 768 1.35 14.61 -25.42
CA TYR A 768 1.16 13.89 -26.68
C TYR A 768 0.53 12.50 -26.45
N ILE A 769 1.01 11.77 -25.44
CA ILE A 769 0.43 10.47 -25.01
C ILE A 769 -1.05 10.60 -24.66
N SER A 770 -1.40 11.65 -23.89
CA SER A 770 -2.79 11.92 -23.46
C SER A 770 -3.74 12.17 -24.63
N ILE A 771 -3.24 12.75 -25.72
CA ILE A 771 -4.06 13.12 -26.89
C ILE A 771 -4.24 11.93 -27.84
N THR A 772 -3.18 11.16 -28.07
CA THR A 772 -3.12 10.14 -29.11
C THR A 772 -3.42 8.72 -28.61
N GLY A 773 -3.51 8.51 -27.30
CA GLY A 773 -3.85 7.19 -26.72
C GLY A 773 -2.80 6.11 -27.04
N LEU A 774 -1.53 6.48 -27.04
CA LEU A 774 -0.43 5.69 -27.62
C LEU A 774 -0.26 4.29 -27.01
N THR A 775 -0.04 3.31 -27.88
CA THR A 775 0.56 2.01 -27.56
C THR A 775 2.07 2.11 -27.73
N LEU A 776 2.79 2.67 -26.75
CA LEU A 776 4.26 2.59 -26.69
C LEU A 776 4.70 1.36 -25.87
N PRO A 777 5.94 0.87 -26.03
CA PRO A 777 6.44 -0.26 -25.25
C PRO A 777 6.33 0.02 -23.74
N LEU A 778 5.90 -0.98 -22.96
CA LEU A 778 5.56 -0.84 -21.54
C LEU A 778 6.70 -0.22 -20.70
N GLN A 779 7.94 -0.65 -20.97
CA GLN A 779 9.13 -0.16 -20.27
C GLN A 779 9.32 1.36 -20.42
N TYR A 780 8.98 1.93 -21.58
CA TYR A 780 9.09 3.37 -21.80
C TYR A 780 7.96 4.15 -21.12
N LEU A 781 6.75 3.59 -21.06
CA LEU A 781 5.62 4.19 -20.34
C LEU A 781 5.88 4.25 -18.83
N GLU A 782 6.48 3.22 -18.24
CA GLU A 782 6.90 3.21 -16.83
C GLU A 782 7.96 4.27 -16.53
N PHE A 783 8.97 4.39 -17.41
CA PHE A 783 9.97 5.45 -17.31
C PHE A 783 9.34 6.85 -17.35
N LEU A 784 8.43 7.10 -18.30
CA LEU A 784 7.76 8.40 -18.43
C LEU A 784 6.89 8.72 -17.20
N ARG A 785 6.28 7.70 -16.57
CA ARG A 785 5.55 7.87 -15.29
C ARG A 785 6.49 8.28 -14.16
N ALA A 786 7.66 7.64 -14.04
CA ALA A 786 8.63 7.96 -12.99
C ALA A 786 9.11 9.43 -13.05
N VAL A 787 9.07 10.05 -14.22
CA VAL A 787 9.50 11.45 -14.44
C VAL A 787 8.35 12.43 -14.65
N ASP A 788 7.08 11.99 -14.58
CA ASP A 788 5.91 12.84 -14.83
C ASP A 788 5.74 13.96 -13.78
N PHE A 789 6.29 13.80 -12.57
CA PHE A 789 6.32 14.87 -11.57
C PHE A 789 7.02 16.16 -12.08
N MET A 790 7.93 16.03 -13.05
CA MET A 790 8.62 17.16 -13.68
C MET A 790 7.71 17.91 -14.67
N SER A 791 6.61 17.31 -15.13
CA SER A 791 5.67 17.92 -16.07
C SER A 791 4.78 18.98 -15.43
N LEU A 792 4.67 18.99 -14.08
CA LEU A 792 3.79 19.88 -13.31
C LEU A 792 2.33 19.89 -13.79
N ASP A 793 1.93 18.84 -14.50
CA ASP A 793 0.55 18.66 -14.91
C ASP A 793 -0.26 18.30 -13.65
N MET A 794 -1.22 19.14 -13.26
CA MET A 794 -2.00 18.99 -12.00
C MET A 794 -2.90 17.74 -11.98
N ARG A 795 -2.70 16.79 -12.91
CA ARG A 795 -3.28 15.44 -12.90
C ARG A 795 -3.05 14.72 -11.57
N TRP A 796 -1.83 14.80 -11.03
CA TRP A 796 -1.50 14.20 -9.72
C TRP A 796 -2.26 14.87 -8.55
N LEU A 797 -2.75 16.10 -8.73
CA LEU A 797 -3.49 16.86 -7.72
C LEU A 797 -5.02 16.68 -7.83
N THR A 798 -5.50 16.27 -9.01
CA THR A 798 -6.93 16.24 -9.37
C THR A 798 -7.49 14.85 -9.60
N SER A 799 -6.63 13.83 -9.69
CA SER A 799 -7.01 12.43 -9.54
C SER A 799 -6.02 11.79 -8.58
N PRO A 800 -6.12 12.08 -7.26
CA PRO A 800 -5.57 11.15 -6.29
C PRO A 800 -6.44 9.93 -6.40
N GLY A 801 -6.04 8.98 -7.25
CA GLY A 801 -6.91 8.00 -7.89
C GLY A 801 -8.06 7.43 -7.06
N CYS A 802 -7.88 7.35 -5.74
CA CYS A 802 -8.77 6.71 -4.77
C CYS A 802 -9.30 7.63 -3.66
N ALA A 803 -8.89 8.91 -3.59
CA ALA A 803 -9.20 9.81 -2.48
C ALA A 803 -10.35 10.80 -2.77
N ALA A 804 -10.60 11.12 -4.05
CA ALA A 804 -11.75 11.90 -4.49
C ALA A 804 -11.94 11.74 -6.01
N ASP A 805 -13.11 11.26 -6.44
CA ASP A 805 -13.50 11.21 -7.85
C ASP A 805 -13.87 12.60 -8.36
N ILE A 806 -12.86 13.33 -8.83
CA ILE A 806 -13.05 14.60 -9.51
C ILE A 806 -13.17 14.31 -11.01
N ASN A 807 -14.37 14.47 -11.55
CA ASN A 807 -14.62 14.39 -12.98
C ASN A 807 -13.84 15.45 -13.78
N PHE A 808 -13.82 15.32 -15.11
CA PHE A 808 -13.09 16.27 -15.97
C PHE A 808 -13.44 17.75 -15.74
N TYR A 809 -14.70 18.10 -15.43
CA TYR A 809 -15.09 19.50 -15.18
C TYR A 809 -14.48 20.07 -13.90
N GLY A 810 -14.40 19.28 -12.82
CA GLY A 810 -13.69 19.67 -11.61
C GLY A 810 -12.20 19.87 -11.86
N ARG A 811 -11.58 18.99 -12.67
CA ARG A 811 -10.19 19.14 -13.11
C ARG A 811 -9.98 20.41 -13.94
N LEU A 812 -10.92 20.74 -14.84
CA LEU A 812 -10.89 21.97 -15.64
C LEU A 812 -10.90 23.20 -14.73
N LEU A 813 -11.79 23.27 -13.74
CA LEU A 813 -11.88 24.38 -12.79
C LEU A 813 -10.63 24.52 -11.92
N ILE A 814 -10.09 23.43 -11.39
CA ILE A 814 -8.89 23.47 -10.55
C ILE A 814 -7.68 23.90 -11.39
N ALA A 815 -7.51 23.31 -12.58
CA ALA A 815 -6.40 23.62 -13.47
C ALA A 815 -6.38 25.09 -13.92
N THR A 816 -7.54 25.75 -14.01
CA THR A 816 -7.63 27.16 -14.44
C THR A 816 -7.76 28.15 -13.28
N LEU A 817 -8.40 27.82 -12.16
CA LEU A 817 -8.60 28.73 -11.02
C LEU A 817 -7.47 28.67 -10.00
N ALA A 818 -6.89 27.49 -9.74
CA ALA A 818 -5.81 27.37 -8.76
C ALA A 818 -4.57 28.19 -9.16
N PRO A 819 -4.15 28.23 -10.44
CA PRO A 819 -3.09 29.15 -10.84
C PRO A 819 -3.43 30.63 -10.63
N LEU A 820 -4.68 31.04 -10.85
CA LEU A 820 -5.10 32.41 -10.59
C LEU A 820 -5.01 32.74 -9.09
N ALA A 821 -5.44 31.83 -8.21
CA ALA A 821 -5.31 31.98 -6.77
C ALA A 821 -3.84 32.06 -6.32
N ILE A 822 -2.97 31.21 -6.87
CA ILE A 822 -1.52 31.23 -6.58
C ILE A 822 -0.89 32.53 -7.09
N THR A 823 -1.28 33.02 -8.28
CA THR A 823 -0.78 34.32 -8.76
C THR A 823 -1.21 35.46 -7.86
N ALA A 824 -2.46 35.47 -7.38
CA ALA A 824 -2.92 36.44 -6.39
C ALA A 824 -2.07 36.36 -5.12
N LEU A 825 -1.80 35.14 -4.62
CA LEU A 825 -0.97 34.89 -3.45
C LEU A 825 0.47 35.38 -3.63
N ILE A 826 1.10 35.19 -4.80
CA ILE A 826 2.45 35.71 -5.13
C ILE A 826 2.50 37.24 -4.99
N PHE A 827 1.41 37.94 -5.28
CA PHE A 827 1.33 39.41 -5.17
C PHE A 827 0.83 39.93 -3.81
N THR A 828 0.35 39.08 -2.90
CA THR A 828 -0.14 39.53 -1.58
C THR A 828 0.92 40.14 -0.65
N PRO A 829 2.21 39.72 -0.60
CA PRO A 829 3.22 40.38 0.23
C PRO A 829 3.45 41.82 -0.22
N ARG A 830 3.34 42.08 -1.52
CA ARG A 830 3.39 43.43 -2.09
C ARG A 830 2.17 44.25 -1.70
N PHE A 831 0.97 43.67 -1.73
CA PHE A 831 -0.25 44.35 -1.29
C PHE A 831 -0.20 44.74 0.20
N TYR A 832 0.25 43.80 1.04
CA TYR A 832 0.47 44.03 2.47
C TYR A 832 1.53 45.11 2.75
N LEU A 833 2.70 45.04 2.10
CA LEU A 833 3.75 46.05 2.23
C LEU A 833 3.33 47.41 1.65
N TRP A 834 2.51 47.43 0.61
CA TRP A 834 1.94 48.66 0.05
C TRP A 834 1.00 49.34 1.05
N ILE A 835 0.11 48.59 1.72
CA ILE A 835 -0.76 49.09 2.80
C ILE A 835 0.07 49.70 3.95
N ILE A 836 1.12 49.01 4.39
CA ILE A 836 1.99 49.49 5.48
C ILE A 836 2.84 50.69 5.04
N SER A 837 3.30 50.70 3.78
CA SER A 837 4.12 51.80 3.25
C SER A 837 3.34 53.12 3.12
N ARG A 838 2.01 53.09 3.05
CA ARG A 838 1.16 54.30 3.17
C ARG A 838 1.24 54.95 4.55
N ARG A 839 1.71 54.24 5.58
CA ARG A 839 1.83 54.73 6.97
C ARG A 839 3.27 55.07 7.40
N ARG A 840 4.31 54.57 6.73
CA ARG A 840 5.73 54.81 7.09
C ARG A 840 6.64 54.92 5.85
N HIS A 841 7.33 56.05 5.67
CA HIS A 841 8.22 56.32 4.53
C HIS A 841 9.52 55.46 4.50
N ALA A 842 9.91 54.84 5.61
CA ALA A 842 11.16 54.05 5.71
C ALA A 842 11.13 52.68 4.95
N ILE A 843 10.00 52.29 4.37
CA ILE A 843 9.77 50.93 3.81
C ILE A 843 10.03 50.84 2.28
N VAL A 844 10.22 51.98 1.61
CA VAL A 844 10.36 52.09 0.15
C VAL A 844 11.46 51.20 -0.47
N PRO A 845 12.68 51.06 0.10
CA PRO A 845 13.70 50.19 -0.50
C PRO A 845 13.38 48.68 -0.35
N LYS A 846 12.68 48.27 0.71
CA LYS A 846 12.26 46.86 0.92
C LYS A 846 11.14 46.47 -0.06
N LEU A 847 10.19 47.37 -0.34
CA LEU A 847 9.15 47.17 -1.36
C LEU A 847 9.75 46.93 -2.77
N ARG A 848 10.89 47.56 -3.09
CA ARG A 848 11.55 47.46 -4.41
C ARG A 848 12.16 46.08 -4.69
N GLN A 849 12.71 45.40 -3.69
CA GLN A 849 13.28 44.04 -3.86
C GLN A 849 12.18 42.97 -4.01
N VAL A 850 11.05 43.18 -3.33
CA VAL A 850 9.87 42.30 -3.40
C VAL A 850 9.28 42.29 -4.83
N VAL A 851 9.19 43.45 -5.50
CA VAL A 851 8.67 43.54 -6.88
C VAL A 851 9.46 42.70 -7.89
N THR A 852 10.80 42.74 -7.85
CA THR A 852 11.64 41.96 -8.78
C THR A 852 11.50 40.46 -8.54
N ARG A 853 11.38 40.06 -7.27
CA ARG A 853 11.16 38.66 -6.88
C ARG A 853 9.79 38.16 -7.34
N ASP A 854 8.72 38.90 -7.05
CA ASP A 854 7.35 38.47 -7.34
C ASP A 854 7.10 38.37 -8.86
N VAL A 855 7.62 39.32 -9.65
CA VAL A 855 7.53 39.27 -11.13
C VAL A 855 8.32 38.08 -11.70
N ASN A 856 9.51 37.80 -11.18
CA ASN A 856 10.29 36.65 -11.64
C ASN A 856 9.60 35.32 -11.30
N ALA A 857 9.08 35.20 -10.07
CA ALA A 857 8.31 34.04 -9.62
C ALA A 857 7.05 33.84 -10.47
N PHE A 858 6.31 34.91 -10.77
CA PHE A 858 5.14 34.88 -11.64
C PHE A 858 5.47 34.39 -13.08
N LEU A 859 6.56 34.88 -13.67
CA LEU A 859 6.98 34.46 -15.02
C LEU A 859 7.43 33.00 -15.06
N VAL A 860 8.16 32.53 -14.04
CA VAL A 860 8.56 31.11 -13.94
C VAL A 860 7.32 30.23 -13.72
N PHE A 861 6.40 30.64 -12.84
CA PHE A 861 5.17 29.89 -12.56
C PHE A 861 4.29 29.76 -13.82
N THR A 862 4.01 30.88 -14.50
CA THR A 862 3.21 30.87 -15.74
C THR A 862 3.86 30.03 -16.86
N PHE A 863 5.19 30.00 -16.95
CA PHE A 863 5.92 29.19 -17.93
C PHE A 863 5.71 27.68 -17.73
N LEU A 864 5.71 27.25 -16.46
CA LEU A 864 5.57 25.86 -16.08
C LEU A 864 4.17 25.34 -16.33
N ILE A 865 3.14 26.09 -15.93
CA ILE A 865 1.73 25.66 -16.05
C ILE A 865 1.16 25.79 -17.47
N PHE A 866 1.77 26.62 -18.33
CA PHE A 866 1.19 27.05 -19.60
C PHE A 866 0.66 25.89 -20.46
N SER A 867 1.48 24.86 -20.75
CA SER A 867 1.03 23.78 -21.62
C SER A 867 0.01 22.86 -20.97
N GLY A 868 0.09 22.62 -19.65
CA GLY A 868 -0.82 21.72 -18.94
C GLY A 868 -2.24 22.28 -18.90
N VAL A 869 -2.37 23.56 -18.53
CA VAL A 869 -3.65 24.25 -18.51
C VAL A 869 -4.22 24.40 -19.93
N SER A 870 -3.37 24.73 -20.91
CA SER A 870 -3.80 24.87 -22.32
C SER A 870 -4.37 23.57 -22.89
N LEU A 871 -3.73 22.42 -22.63
CA LEU A 871 -4.24 21.12 -23.07
C LEU A 871 -5.61 20.83 -22.45
N THR A 872 -5.75 21.02 -21.13
CA THR A 872 -7.00 20.76 -20.40
C THR A 872 -8.14 21.59 -20.97
N VAL A 873 -7.89 22.87 -21.32
CA VAL A 873 -8.88 23.73 -21.95
C VAL A 873 -9.30 23.20 -23.33
N PHE A 874 -8.36 22.78 -24.19
CA PHE A 874 -8.69 22.25 -25.52
C PHE A 874 -9.41 20.91 -25.48
N GLN A 875 -9.09 20.03 -24.52
CA GLN A 875 -9.73 18.73 -24.35
C GLN A 875 -11.24 18.82 -24.10
N THR A 876 -11.72 19.95 -23.57
CA THR A 876 -13.16 20.21 -23.35
C THR A 876 -13.99 20.14 -24.64
N PHE A 877 -13.40 20.35 -25.81
CA PHE A 877 -14.14 20.43 -27.08
C PHE A 877 -14.12 19.13 -27.91
N GLY A 878 -13.51 18.05 -27.41
CA GLY A 878 -13.34 16.80 -28.16
C GLY A 878 -14.35 15.72 -27.78
N CYS A 879 -15.44 15.59 -28.53
CA CYS A 879 -16.48 14.57 -28.31
C CYS A 879 -16.46 13.47 -29.39
N ASP A 880 -16.89 12.26 -29.02
CA ASP A 880 -17.14 11.11 -29.89
C ASP A 880 -18.64 10.77 -29.89
N GLU A 881 -19.22 10.38 -31.03
CA GLU A 881 -20.66 10.08 -31.19
C GLU A 881 -20.87 8.57 -31.41
N LEU A 882 -21.80 7.97 -30.66
CA LEU A 882 -22.25 6.59 -30.84
C LEU A 882 -23.52 6.56 -31.70
N GLN A 883 -23.46 5.85 -32.82
CA GLN A 883 -24.47 5.93 -33.89
C GLN A 883 -25.85 5.38 -33.51
N TYR A 884 -25.96 4.44 -32.55
CA TYR A 884 -27.23 3.79 -32.22
C TYR A 884 -27.95 4.44 -31.04
N SER A 885 -27.25 4.76 -29.95
CA SER A 885 -27.83 5.56 -28.86
C SER A 885 -28.06 7.02 -29.26
N GLY A 886 -27.42 7.50 -30.33
CA GLY A 886 -27.40 8.92 -30.70
C GLY A 886 -26.73 9.81 -29.65
N LYS A 887 -26.04 9.20 -28.67
CA LYS A 887 -25.37 9.88 -27.58
C LYS A 887 -23.92 10.18 -27.94
N SER A 888 -23.47 11.36 -27.55
CA SER A 888 -22.08 11.76 -27.71
C SER A 888 -21.40 11.86 -26.35
N TYR A 889 -20.18 11.34 -26.23
CA TYR A 889 -19.37 11.31 -25.00
C TYR A 889 -18.09 12.13 -25.15
N LEU A 890 -17.59 12.70 -24.06
CA LEU A 890 -16.34 13.47 -24.04
C LEU A 890 -15.13 12.52 -24.12
N ARG A 891 -14.27 12.68 -25.12
CA ARG A 891 -13.10 11.79 -25.31
C ARG A 891 -12.10 11.84 -24.15
N ALA A 892 -12.00 12.99 -23.48
CA ALA A 892 -11.13 13.12 -22.31
C ALA A 892 -11.64 12.27 -21.13
N ASP A 893 -12.95 12.05 -21.05
CA ASP A 893 -13.61 11.36 -19.94
C ASP A 893 -14.97 10.79 -20.39
N TYR A 894 -14.98 9.49 -20.76
CA TYR A 894 -16.15 8.81 -21.32
C TYR A 894 -17.29 8.63 -20.30
N SER A 895 -17.12 9.05 -19.05
CA SER A 895 -18.22 9.15 -18.07
C SER A 895 -19.12 10.37 -18.30
N LEU A 896 -18.75 11.28 -19.20
CA LEU A 896 -19.47 12.54 -19.45
C LEU A 896 -20.09 12.56 -20.85
N GLU A 897 -21.40 12.79 -20.91
CA GLU A 897 -22.14 13.00 -22.16
C GLU A 897 -21.99 14.46 -22.64
N CYS A 898 -21.67 14.66 -23.92
CA CYS A 898 -21.57 15.97 -24.56
C CYS A 898 -22.91 16.53 -25.05
N GLY A 899 -23.87 15.65 -25.36
CA GLY A 899 -25.21 15.98 -25.86
C GLY A 899 -26.28 15.91 -24.76
N ASP A 900 -25.94 16.27 -23.53
CA ASP A 900 -26.81 16.13 -22.38
C ASP A 900 -28.02 17.09 -22.40
N ASP A 901 -29.20 16.59 -22.05
CA ASP A 901 -30.46 17.36 -22.03
C ASP A 901 -30.40 18.57 -21.06
N GLU A 902 -29.55 18.51 -20.03
CA GLU A 902 -29.35 19.57 -19.05
C GLU A 902 -28.37 20.68 -19.54
N GLY A 903 -27.68 20.45 -20.65
CA GLY A 903 -26.73 21.39 -21.26
C GLY A 903 -25.54 21.76 -20.35
N LEU A 904 -25.11 20.87 -19.45
CA LEU A 904 -23.98 21.07 -18.56
C LEU A 904 -22.67 21.18 -19.36
N HIS A 905 -22.50 20.31 -20.36
CA HIS A 905 -21.32 20.35 -21.24
C HIS A 905 -21.22 21.70 -21.97
N THR A 906 -22.34 22.21 -22.47
CA THR A 906 -22.41 23.50 -23.16
C THR A 906 -21.92 24.67 -22.27
N ARG A 907 -22.29 24.67 -20.98
CA ARG A 907 -21.86 25.72 -20.02
C ARG A 907 -20.34 25.67 -19.79
N TYR A 908 -19.77 24.48 -19.61
CA TYR A 908 -18.33 24.31 -19.42
C TYR A 908 -17.53 24.58 -20.70
N SER A 909 -18.09 24.31 -21.88
CA SER A 909 -17.49 24.67 -23.16
C SER A 909 -17.41 26.20 -23.37
N ILE A 910 -18.43 26.96 -22.93
CA ILE A 910 -18.38 28.44 -22.91
C ILE A 910 -17.30 28.93 -21.93
N TYR A 911 -17.21 28.33 -20.75
CA TYR A 911 -16.17 28.65 -19.77
C TYR A 911 -14.76 28.36 -20.30
N ALA A 912 -14.56 27.19 -20.92
CA ALA A 912 -13.29 26.81 -21.55
C ALA A 912 -12.93 27.79 -22.67
N ALA A 913 -13.89 28.24 -23.48
CA ALA A 913 -13.66 29.24 -24.52
C ALA A 913 -13.14 30.57 -23.96
N PHE A 914 -13.63 31.01 -22.79
CA PHE A 914 -13.07 32.18 -22.09
C PHE A 914 -11.63 31.92 -21.62
N MET A 915 -11.35 30.73 -21.10
CA MET A 915 -10.01 30.36 -20.61
C MET A 915 -8.97 30.21 -21.73
N ILE A 916 -9.38 29.99 -22.99
CA ILE A 916 -8.48 30.07 -24.17
C ILE A 916 -7.83 31.46 -24.25
N VAL A 917 -8.58 32.52 -23.98
CA VAL A 917 -8.09 33.90 -24.02
C VAL A 917 -7.07 34.15 -22.90
N VAL A 918 -7.26 33.53 -21.73
CA VAL A 918 -6.40 33.72 -20.56
C VAL A 918 -5.07 32.98 -20.70
N TYR A 919 -5.11 31.71 -21.13
CA TYR A 919 -3.96 30.81 -21.07
C TYR A 919 -3.30 30.61 -22.45
N PRO A 920 -3.86 29.82 -23.41
CA PRO A 920 -3.30 29.64 -24.75
C PRO A 920 -2.93 30.93 -25.48
N VAL A 921 -3.77 31.98 -25.38
CA VAL A 921 -3.53 33.26 -26.06
C VAL A 921 -2.87 34.28 -25.13
N GLY A 922 -3.37 34.41 -23.90
CA GLY A 922 -2.98 35.47 -22.98
C GLY A 922 -1.52 35.39 -22.53
N ILE A 923 -1.00 34.21 -22.22
CA ILE A 923 0.39 34.04 -21.75
C ILE A 923 1.40 34.37 -22.87
N PRO A 924 1.29 33.83 -24.10
CA PRO A 924 2.20 34.19 -25.19
C PRO A 924 2.16 35.68 -25.54
N VAL A 925 0.96 36.29 -25.57
CA VAL A 925 0.80 37.74 -25.81
C VAL A 925 1.42 38.56 -24.67
N LEU A 926 1.27 38.12 -23.42
CA LEU A 926 1.93 38.74 -22.27
C LEU A 926 3.46 38.69 -22.40
N TYR A 927 4.02 37.53 -22.73
CA TYR A 927 5.47 37.39 -22.94
C TYR A 927 5.96 38.27 -24.09
N ALA A 928 5.26 38.26 -25.23
CA ALA A 928 5.58 39.10 -26.38
C ALA A 928 5.51 40.59 -26.04
N SER A 929 4.48 41.04 -25.31
CA SER A 929 4.31 42.45 -24.94
C SER A 929 5.37 42.94 -23.93
N ILE A 930 5.74 42.11 -22.95
CA ILE A 930 6.84 42.39 -22.01
C ILE A 930 8.16 42.50 -22.77
N LEU A 931 8.44 41.55 -23.67
CA LEU A 931 9.65 41.53 -24.46
C LEU A 931 9.73 42.72 -25.40
N TRP A 932 8.65 43.07 -26.11
CA TRP A 932 8.57 44.26 -26.97
C TRP A 932 8.91 45.54 -26.19
N ARG A 933 8.26 45.77 -25.04
CA ARG A 933 8.52 46.96 -24.21
C ARG A 933 9.95 47.02 -23.67
N SER A 934 10.53 45.87 -23.36
CA SER A 934 11.93 45.78 -22.88
C SER A 934 12.96 45.92 -24.00
N ALA A 935 12.66 45.44 -25.22
CA ALA A 935 13.51 45.53 -26.40
C ALA A 935 13.65 46.98 -26.90
N VAL A 936 12.59 47.78 -26.79
CA VAL A 936 12.63 49.24 -27.07
C VAL A 936 13.61 49.96 -26.13
N LYS A 937 13.75 49.53 -24.87
CA LYS A 937 14.71 50.09 -23.90
C LYS A 937 16.12 49.50 -23.97
N GLN A 938 16.30 48.29 -24.49
CA GLN A 938 17.61 47.61 -24.59
C GLN A 938 18.45 48.04 -25.79
N ARG A 939 17.87 48.79 -26.74
CA ARG A 939 18.57 49.32 -27.93
C ARG A 939 19.58 50.42 -27.56
N ASP A 940 19.36 51.13 -26.45
CA ASP A 940 20.29 52.12 -25.87
C ASP A 940 21.18 51.48 -24.79
N ARG A 941 22.31 50.91 -25.21
CA ARG A 941 23.26 50.12 -24.38
C ARG A 941 24.06 50.93 -23.33
N THR A 942 23.75 52.20 -23.07
CA THR A 942 24.59 53.09 -22.25
C THR A 942 24.01 53.46 -20.89
N GLN A 943 22.76 53.13 -20.56
CA GLN A 943 22.19 53.43 -19.24
C GLN A 943 21.98 52.17 -18.39
N LEU A 944 22.28 52.31 -17.09
CA LEU A 944 22.17 51.27 -16.05
C LEU A 944 20.93 50.39 -16.23
N PRO A 945 21.04 49.06 -16.01
CA PRO A 945 19.94 48.14 -16.26
C PRO A 945 18.70 48.58 -15.49
N SER A 946 17.66 49.00 -16.22
CA SER A 946 16.37 49.31 -15.63
C SER A 946 15.87 48.09 -14.82
N ARG A 947 15.31 48.33 -13.64
CA ARG A 947 14.97 47.28 -12.65
C ARG A 947 13.98 46.22 -13.19
N LEU A 948 13.19 46.59 -14.21
CA LEU A 948 12.31 45.67 -14.94
C LEU A 948 13.10 44.67 -15.80
N ALA A 949 14.24 45.07 -16.38
CA ALA A 949 15.09 44.19 -17.18
C ALA A 949 15.73 43.06 -16.36
N SER A 950 16.01 43.29 -15.07
CA SER A 950 16.49 42.23 -14.17
C SER A 950 15.38 41.23 -13.82
N ALA A 951 14.14 41.71 -13.63
CA ALA A 951 12.99 40.86 -13.28
C ALA A 951 12.57 39.96 -14.45
N THR A 952 12.60 40.49 -15.68
CA THR A 952 12.23 39.77 -16.92
C THR A 952 13.38 38.99 -17.54
N SER A 953 14.55 38.95 -16.90
CA SER A 953 15.75 38.28 -17.41
C SER A 953 15.53 36.79 -17.74
N PHE A 954 14.57 36.13 -17.08
CA PHE A 954 14.16 34.76 -17.39
C PHE A 954 13.73 34.55 -18.85
N LEU A 955 13.04 35.54 -19.45
CA LEU A 955 12.46 35.41 -20.80
C LEU A 955 13.49 35.60 -21.93
N TRP A 956 14.55 36.38 -21.72
CA TRP A 956 15.46 36.80 -22.81
C TRP A 956 16.92 36.44 -22.60
N ARG A 957 17.40 36.28 -21.35
CA ARG A 957 18.82 36.05 -21.04
C ARG A 957 19.43 34.79 -21.70
N PRO A 958 18.70 33.66 -21.84
CA PRO A 958 19.25 32.47 -22.51
C PRO A 958 19.49 32.64 -24.01
N TYR A 959 18.82 33.61 -24.64
CA TYR A 959 18.77 33.76 -26.10
C TYR A 959 19.69 34.88 -26.59
N LYS A 960 20.23 34.72 -27.80
CA LYS A 960 21.02 35.74 -28.50
C LYS A 960 20.18 37.00 -28.67
N GLY A 961 20.83 38.17 -28.67
CA GLY A 961 20.12 39.46 -28.79
C GLY A 961 19.29 39.62 -30.07
N ARG A 962 19.56 38.84 -31.13
CA ARG A 962 18.75 38.81 -32.37
C ARG A 962 17.52 37.89 -32.28
N ALA A 963 17.47 36.99 -31.29
CA ALA A 963 16.42 35.99 -31.08
C ALA A 963 15.77 36.13 -29.69
N TYR A 964 15.70 37.35 -29.15
CA TYR A 964 15.16 37.59 -27.80
C TYR A 964 13.67 37.25 -27.64
N PHE A 965 12.93 37.13 -28.75
CA PHE A 965 11.51 36.80 -28.82
C PHE A 965 11.22 35.29 -28.87
N TRP A 966 12.23 34.44 -28.70
CA TRP A 966 12.10 32.99 -28.85
C TRP A 966 11.12 32.34 -27.85
N GLU A 967 10.88 32.99 -26.72
CA GLU A 967 9.99 32.46 -25.68
C GLU A 967 8.53 32.29 -26.15
N PRO A 968 7.87 33.30 -26.75
CA PRO A 968 6.60 33.10 -27.45
C PRO A 968 6.61 32.02 -28.55
N VAL A 969 7.71 31.87 -29.30
CA VAL A 969 7.82 30.84 -30.35
C VAL A 969 7.79 29.44 -29.74
N GLU A 970 8.43 29.28 -28.58
CA GLU A 970 8.40 28.04 -27.81
C GLU A 970 6.99 27.73 -27.28
N CYS A 971 6.24 28.74 -26.84
CA CYS A 971 4.83 28.56 -26.49
C CYS A 971 4.00 28.10 -27.69
N LEU A 972 4.19 28.68 -28.88
CA LEU A 972 3.49 28.28 -30.09
C LEU A 972 3.80 26.83 -30.47
N ARG A 973 5.06 26.41 -30.38
CA ARG A 973 5.47 25.02 -30.62
C ARG A 973 4.76 24.06 -29.68
N ARG A 974 4.71 24.38 -28.38
CA ARG A 974 3.98 23.57 -27.38
C ARG A 974 2.50 23.48 -27.73
N LEU A 975 1.86 24.56 -28.18
CA LEU A 975 0.46 24.54 -28.63
C LEU A 975 0.25 23.70 -29.90
N MET A 976 1.19 23.70 -30.85
CA MET A 976 1.08 22.86 -32.05
C MET A 976 1.18 21.37 -31.72
N LEU A 977 2.10 20.99 -30.82
CA LEU A 977 2.38 19.59 -30.47
C LEU A 977 1.47 19.02 -29.37
N ALA A 978 0.76 19.86 -28.62
CA ALA A 978 -0.09 19.41 -27.52
C ALA A 978 -1.50 20.04 -27.50
N GLY A 979 -1.75 21.15 -28.19
CA GLY A 979 -3.08 21.77 -28.23
C GLY A 979 -3.84 21.42 -29.50
N LEU A 980 -3.28 21.81 -30.65
CA LEU A 980 -3.94 21.69 -31.95
C LEU A 980 -4.22 20.24 -32.36
N LEU A 981 -3.37 19.30 -31.93
CA LEU A 981 -3.53 17.87 -32.22
C LEU A 981 -4.84 17.29 -31.69
N VAL A 982 -5.46 17.88 -30.67
CA VAL A 982 -6.75 17.42 -30.12
C VAL A 982 -7.85 17.38 -31.20
N PHE A 983 -7.80 18.31 -32.16
CA PHE A 983 -8.81 18.46 -33.21
C PHE A 983 -8.47 17.74 -34.52
N ILE A 984 -7.22 17.29 -34.69
CA ILE A 984 -6.74 16.75 -35.97
C ILE A 984 -6.80 15.23 -35.95
N MET A 985 -7.68 14.64 -36.78
CA MET A 985 -7.77 13.20 -37.04
C MET A 985 -7.70 12.31 -35.78
N PRO A 986 -8.53 12.57 -34.77
CA PRO A 986 -8.36 11.95 -33.45
C PRO A 986 -8.44 10.42 -33.51
N GLY A 987 -7.52 9.76 -32.78
CA GLY A 987 -7.49 8.30 -32.65
C GLY A 987 -7.08 7.56 -33.93
N LYS A 988 -6.75 8.27 -35.01
CA LYS A 988 -6.31 7.69 -36.27
C LYS A 988 -4.80 7.85 -36.44
N PRO A 989 -4.11 6.93 -37.16
CA PRO A 989 -2.67 7.03 -37.43
C PRO A 989 -2.23 8.38 -38.05
N GLY A 990 -3.13 9.03 -38.80
CA GLY A 990 -2.89 10.36 -39.38
C GLY A 990 -2.58 11.46 -38.34
N GLN A 991 -3.06 11.34 -37.10
CA GLN A 991 -2.76 12.30 -36.02
C GLN A 991 -1.28 12.28 -35.64
N SER A 992 -0.70 11.08 -35.52
CA SER A 992 0.72 10.89 -35.23
C SER A 992 1.62 11.35 -36.39
N ALA A 993 1.17 11.19 -37.64
CA ALA A 993 1.86 11.71 -38.81
C ALA A 993 1.95 13.25 -38.81
N VAL A 994 0.87 13.94 -38.45
CA VAL A 994 0.85 15.41 -38.32
C VAL A 994 1.74 15.88 -37.16
N ALA A 995 1.75 15.15 -36.03
CA ALA A 995 2.64 15.43 -34.91
C ALA A 995 4.13 15.34 -35.31
N CYS A 996 4.51 14.28 -36.06
CA CYS A 996 5.84 14.13 -36.62
C CYS A 996 6.23 15.31 -37.51
N LEU A 997 5.31 15.75 -38.38
CA LEU A 997 5.52 16.89 -39.26
C LEU A 997 5.78 18.18 -38.46
N PHE A 998 4.97 18.46 -37.44
CA PHE A 998 5.19 19.62 -36.56
C PHE A 998 6.51 19.55 -35.79
N ALA A 999 6.88 18.38 -35.26
CA ALA A 999 8.14 18.19 -34.55
C ALA A 999 9.34 18.43 -35.47
N PHE A 1000 9.27 17.90 -36.70
CA PHE A 1000 10.30 18.06 -37.72
C PHE A 1000 10.45 19.52 -38.16
N LEU A 1001 9.36 20.18 -38.56
CA LEU A 1001 9.37 21.57 -39.04
C LEU A 1001 9.88 22.53 -37.96
N THR A 1002 9.45 22.36 -36.71
CA THR A 1002 9.89 23.22 -35.61
C THR A 1002 11.36 22.97 -35.23
N GLY A 1003 11.85 21.73 -35.38
CA GLY A 1003 13.27 21.40 -35.26
C GLY A 1003 14.13 22.03 -36.36
N MET A 1004 13.67 22.02 -37.62
CA MET A 1004 14.36 22.68 -38.73
C MET A 1004 14.50 24.18 -38.50
N VAL A 1005 13.42 24.84 -38.05
CA VAL A 1005 13.43 26.28 -37.74
C VAL A 1005 14.42 26.59 -36.60
N TYR A 1006 14.51 25.70 -35.59
CA TYR A 1006 15.50 25.81 -34.52
C TYR A 1006 16.94 25.70 -35.03
N GLU A 1007 17.23 24.71 -35.89
CA GLU A 1007 18.57 24.48 -36.46
C GLU A 1007 19.02 25.65 -37.36
N GLN A 1008 18.10 26.30 -38.08
CA GLN A 1008 18.45 27.48 -38.88
C GLN A 1008 18.80 28.72 -38.04
N ILE A 1009 18.11 28.92 -36.91
CA ILE A 1009 18.19 30.18 -36.13
C ILE A 1009 19.21 30.08 -35.00
N HIS A 1010 19.37 28.89 -34.39
CA HIS A 1010 20.22 28.63 -33.22
C HIS A 1010 20.14 29.75 -32.17
N PRO A 1011 18.97 29.92 -31.53
CA PRO A 1011 18.64 31.10 -30.74
C PRO A 1011 19.40 31.20 -29.42
N HIS A 1012 19.91 30.10 -28.84
CA HIS A 1012 20.61 30.09 -27.55
C HIS A 1012 22.04 30.65 -27.62
N GLN A 1013 22.47 31.33 -26.54
CA GLN A 1013 23.81 31.92 -26.46
C GLN A 1013 24.92 30.89 -26.13
N GLN A 1014 24.63 29.92 -25.26
CA GLN A 1014 25.62 28.96 -24.79
C GLN A 1014 25.65 27.71 -25.68
N GLY A 1015 26.86 27.21 -25.99
CA GLY A 1015 27.03 26.03 -26.84
C GLY A 1015 26.43 24.76 -26.24
N MET A 1016 26.49 24.59 -24.93
CA MET A 1016 25.90 23.42 -24.26
C MET A 1016 24.36 23.43 -24.25
N ASP A 1017 23.74 24.60 -24.11
CA ASP A 1017 22.27 24.74 -24.20
C ASP A 1017 21.78 24.39 -25.61
N LYS A 1018 22.57 24.73 -26.63
CA LYS A 1018 22.30 24.35 -28.03
C LYS A 1018 22.19 22.82 -28.19
N TRP A 1019 23.17 22.07 -27.68
CA TRP A 1019 23.18 20.61 -27.76
C TRP A 1019 21.99 19.98 -27.02
N LEU A 1020 21.63 20.49 -25.84
CA LEU A 1020 20.45 20.01 -25.10
C LEU A 1020 19.15 20.21 -25.88
N TYR A 1021 18.98 21.37 -26.52
CA TYR A 1021 17.80 21.63 -27.34
C TYR A 1021 17.75 20.73 -28.57
N THR A 1022 18.85 20.61 -29.33
CA THR A 1022 18.90 19.72 -30.50
C THR A 1022 18.58 18.27 -30.11
N LEU A 1023 19.10 17.77 -28.98
CA LEU A 1023 18.73 16.45 -28.47
C LEU A 1023 17.24 16.37 -28.11
N GLY A 1024 16.70 17.39 -27.44
CA GLY A 1024 15.27 17.45 -27.07
C GLY A 1024 14.32 17.39 -28.27
N TYR A 1025 14.63 18.11 -29.35
CA TYR A 1025 13.86 18.02 -30.60
C TYR A 1025 13.96 16.63 -31.25
N GLY A 1026 15.16 16.03 -31.23
CA GLY A 1026 15.37 14.66 -31.72
C GLY A 1026 14.55 13.63 -30.94
N ILE A 1027 14.48 13.75 -29.62
CA ILE A 1027 13.66 12.89 -28.75
C ILE A 1027 12.17 13.01 -29.09
N LEU A 1028 11.67 14.24 -29.29
CA LEU A 1028 10.26 14.46 -29.65
C LEU A 1028 9.92 13.83 -30.99
N PHE A 1029 10.74 14.08 -32.02
CA PHE A 1029 10.53 13.51 -33.35
C PHE A 1029 10.59 11.97 -33.33
N THR A 1030 11.61 11.39 -32.72
CA THR A 1030 11.77 9.92 -32.65
C THR A 1030 10.63 9.25 -31.86
N SER A 1031 10.16 9.87 -30.78
CA SER A 1031 9.02 9.36 -30.01
C SER A 1031 7.71 9.39 -30.82
N MET A 1032 7.44 10.48 -31.54
CA MET A 1032 6.25 10.61 -32.39
C MET A 1032 6.32 9.71 -33.63
N PHE A 1033 7.51 9.50 -34.19
CA PHE A 1033 7.72 8.63 -35.33
C PHE A 1033 7.55 7.15 -34.96
N THR A 1034 8.08 6.75 -33.80
CA THR A 1034 7.89 5.40 -33.27
C THR A 1034 6.41 5.09 -33.06
N SER A 1035 5.67 6.04 -32.49
CA SER A 1035 4.22 5.97 -32.35
C SER A 1035 3.51 5.68 -33.68
N LEU A 1036 3.89 6.39 -34.74
CA LEU A 1036 3.31 6.20 -36.07
C LEU A 1036 3.58 4.78 -36.62
N LEU A 1037 4.79 4.26 -36.40
CA LEU A 1037 5.16 2.90 -36.86
C LEU A 1037 4.34 1.82 -36.14
N MET A 1038 4.14 1.96 -34.83
CA MET A 1038 3.36 1.00 -34.03
C MET A 1038 1.88 1.03 -34.42
N GLN A 1039 1.30 2.22 -34.66
CA GLN A 1039 -0.09 2.35 -35.11
C GLN A 1039 -0.33 1.78 -36.52
N GLY A 1040 0.71 1.69 -37.35
CA GLY A 1040 0.63 1.07 -38.67
C GLY A 1040 0.93 -0.42 -38.71
N HIS A 1041 1.14 -1.08 -37.55
CA HIS A 1041 1.53 -2.48 -37.42
C HIS A 1041 2.80 -2.87 -38.21
N TRP A 1042 3.73 -1.93 -38.40
CA TRP A 1042 4.98 -2.16 -39.16
C TRP A 1042 6.12 -2.73 -38.31
N VAL A 1043 5.85 -3.11 -37.06
CA VAL A 1043 6.83 -3.49 -36.03
C VAL A 1043 6.43 -4.87 -35.48
N GLU A 1044 7.26 -5.88 -35.70
CA GLU A 1044 7.03 -7.25 -35.20
C GLU A 1044 7.60 -7.43 -33.78
N GLY A 1045 6.99 -8.32 -33.00
CA GLY A 1045 7.10 -8.40 -31.52
C GLY A 1045 8.51 -8.49 -30.91
N GLY A 1046 9.54 -8.90 -31.66
CA GLY A 1046 10.92 -8.88 -31.17
C GLY A 1046 11.57 -7.48 -31.13
N SER A 1047 11.03 -6.51 -31.86
CA SER A 1047 11.63 -5.18 -32.02
C SER A 1047 11.06 -4.10 -31.08
N GLU A 1048 9.93 -4.35 -30.42
CA GLU A 1048 9.27 -3.39 -29.52
C GLU A 1048 10.11 -3.06 -28.27
N GLN A 1049 10.75 -4.07 -27.68
CA GLN A 1049 11.59 -3.88 -26.49
C GLN A 1049 12.86 -3.07 -26.79
N ALA A 1050 13.49 -3.33 -27.95
CA ALA A 1050 14.68 -2.59 -28.40
C ALA A 1050 14.36 -1.10 -28.63
N ILE A 1051 13.20 -0.81 -29.23
CA ILE A 1051 12.69 0.54 -29.44
C ILE A 1051 12.42 1.23 -28.09
N GLY A 1052 11.79 0.54 -27.13
CA GLY A 1052 11.56 1.06 -25.78
C GLY A 1052 12.86 1.46 -25.08
N ASN A 1053 13.86 0.57 -25.08
CA ASN A 1053 15.16 0.82 -24.46
C ASN A 1053 15.92 1.99 -25.12
N LEU A 1054 15.81 2.14 -26.44
CA LEU A 1054 16.39 3.28 -27.16
C LEU A 1054 15.78 4.61 -26.68
N LEU A 1055 14.45 4.68 -26.58
CA LEU A 1055 13.75 5.90 -26.14
C LEU A 1055 14.07 6.26 -24.68
N ILE A 1056 14.18 5.26 -23.79
CA ILE A 1056 14.63 5.46 -22.41
C ILE A 1056 16.06 6.03 -22.40
N THR A 1057 16.97 5.40 -23.14
CA THR A 1057 18.39 5.81 -23.20
C THR A 1057 18.55 7.26 -23.64
N LEU A 1058 17.79 7.69 -24.67
CA LEU A 1058 17.82 9.07 -25.15
C LEU A 1058 17.31 10.08 -24.10
N ASN A 1059 16.24 9.76 -23.38
CA ASN A 1059 15.70 10.63 -22.33
C ASN A 1059 16.62 10.68 -21.08
N VAL A 1060 17.22 9.55 -20.69
CA VAL A 1060 18.22 9.52 -19.62
C VAL A 1060 19.45 10.35 -19.99
N LEU A 1061 19.92 10.25 -21.23
CA LEU A 1061 21.03 11.06 -21.73
C LEU A 1061 20.73 12.57 -21.64
N LEU A 1062 19.50 12.99 -21.97
CA LEU A 1062 19.06 14.38 -21.82
C LEU A 1062 19.15 14.86 -20.36
N LEU A 1063 18.70 14.05 -19.40
CA LEU A 1063 18.74 14.35 -17.97
C LEU A 1063 20.17 14.38 -17.42
N VAL A 1064 21.01 13.42 -17.81
CA VAL A 1064 22.43 13.36 -17.40
C VAL A 1064 23.18 14.58 -17.91
N MET A 1065 22.98 15.00 -19.16
CA MET A 1065 23.61 16.21 -19.69
C MET A 1065 23.17 17.48 -18.96
N ALA A 1066 21.90 17.58 -18.55
CA ALA A 1066 21.42 18.69 -17.72
C ALA A 1066 22.09 18.69 -16.33
N LEU A 1067 22.27 17.52 -15.71
CA LEU A 1067 22.98 17.37 -14.43
C LEU A 1067 24.47 17.74 -14.54
N VAL A 1068 25.14 17.32 -15.62
CA VAL A 1068 26.53 17.68 -15.89
C VAL A 1068 26.69 19.20 -16.00
N GLN A 1069 25.76 19.90 -16.67
CA GLN A 1069 25.77 21.36 -16.73
C GLN A 1069 25.65 22.02 -15.35
N VAL A 1070 24.77 21.49 -14.48
CA VAL A 1070 24.65 21.95 -13.09
C VAL A 1070 25.96 21.73 -12.33
N GLY A 1071 26.58 20.56 -12.48
CA GLY A 1071 27.86 20.22 -11.85
C GLY A 1071 29.01 21.12 -12.27
N ILE A 1072 29.11 21.46 -13.56
CA ILE A 1072 30.13 22.38 -14.10
C ILE A 1072 29.94 23.79 -13.51
N VAL A 1073 28.72 24.29 -13.43
CA VAL A 1073 28.40 25.59 -12.83
C VAL A 1073 28.68 25.60 -11.33
N TYR A 1074 28.32 24.53 -10.61
CA TYR A 1074 28.59 24.38 -9.18
C TYR A 1074 30.09 24.39 -8.89
N ARG A 1075 30.89 23.65 -9.68
CA ARG A 1075 32.35 23.68 -9.59
C ARG A 1075 32.90 25.08 -9.86
N GLY A 1076 32.41 25.78 -10.89
CA GLY A 1076 32.81 27.16 -11.21
C GLY A 1076 32.51 28.18 -10.11
N VAL A 1077 31.37 28.04 -9.40
CA VAL A 1077 31.02 28.87 -8.25
C VAL A 1077 31.90 28.55 -7.03
N ARG A 1078 32.26 27.27 -6.83
CA ARG A 1078 33.11 26.82 -5.72
C ARG A 1078 34.57 27.24 -5.90
N THR A 1079 35.10 27.23 -7.13
CA THR A 1079 36.45 27.72 -7.45
C THR A 1079 36.59 29.24 -7.27
N ALA A 1080 35.48 30.00 -7.35
CA ALA A 1080 35.47 31.44 -7.09
C ALA A 1080 35.36 31.80 -5.58
N ALA A 1081 35.19 30.80 -4.70
CA ALA A 1081 34.98 30.97 -3.25
C ALA A 1081 36.21 30.58 -2.40
N GLY A 1082 37.42 30.57 -2.98
CA GLY A 1082 38.67 30.42 -2.24
C GLY A 1082 39.16 31.74 -1.62
N PRO A 1083 39.82 31.72 -0.44
CA PRO A 1083 40.31 32.91 0.21
C PRO A 1083 41.67 33.30 -0.40
N HIS A 1084 41.66 34.07 -1.50
CA HIS A 1084 42.70 35.03 -1.91
C HIS A 1084 42.52 35.38 -3.39
N ARG A 1085 41.67 36.39 -3.65
CA ARG A 1085 41.71 37.39 -4.74
C ARG A 1085 40.31 38.00 -4.89
N GLN A 1086 39.92 38.82 -3.91
CA GLN A 1086 38.94 39.86 -4.18
C GLN A 1086 39.65 40.96 -4.98
N ASN A 1087 39.00 41.43 -6.04
CA ASN A 1087 39.42 42.45 -7.03
C ASN A 1087 40.12 41.90 -8.29
N SER A 1088 39.33 41.53 -9.29
CA SER A 1088 39.55 41.88 -10.72
C SER A 1088 38.69 41.10 -11.73
N LEU A 1089 37.86 40.12 -11.33
CA LEU A 1089 37.13 39.30 -12.30
C LEU A 1089 35.81 39.90 -12.82
N PHE A 1090 35.36 41.05 -12.31
CA PHE A 1090 34.14 41.73 -12.81
C PHE A 1090 34.37 42.76 -13.92
N ASP A 1091 35.62 43.04 -14.33
CA ASP A 1091 35.94 44.05 -15.36
C ASP A 1091 36.47 43.50 -16.70
N ARG A 1092 36.49 42.18 -16.92
CA ARG A 1092 37.05 41.58 -18.15
C ARG A 1092 36.08 40.95 -19.14
N TYR A 1093 34.82 41.40 -19.16
CA TYR A 1093 33.90 41.10 -20.27
C TYR A 1093 33.12 42.34 -20.74
N ARG A 1094 33.85 43.45 -20.93
CA ARG A 1094 33.50 44.45 -21.95
C ARG A 1094 34.37 44.21 -23.18
N GLY A 1095 33.73 43.84 -24.28
CA GLY A 1095 34.23 44.03 -25.64
C GLY A 1095 35.32 43.08 -26.13
N SER A 1096 34.93 42.15 -27.01
CA SER A 1096 35.72 41.90 -28.21
C SER A 1096 34.79 41.51 -29.34
N SER A 1097 34.38 42.54 -30.08
CA SER A 1097 34.04 42.42 -31.49
C SER A 1097 35.23 41.86 -32.24
N ARG A 1098 34.97 40.87 -33.12
CA ARG A 1098 35.83 40.62 -34.27
C ARG A 1098 36.12 41.95 -34.96
N ASN A 1099 37.39 42.30 -35.07
CA ASN A 1099 37.93 42.92 -36.28
C ASN A 1099 39.13 42.08 -36.70
N ALA A 1100 39.06 41.62 -37.94
CA ALA A 1100 40.16 41.01 -38.66
C ALA A 1100 41.29 42.04 -38.87
N VAL A 1101 42.51 41.54 -39.07
CA VAL A 1101 43.41 41.83 -40.20
C VAL A 1101 44.88 41.62 -39.79
N GLY A 1102 45.59 40.82 -40.59
CA GLY A 1102 47.04 40.95 -40.86
C GLY A 1102 47.97 40.25 -39.86
N SER A 1103 48.72 39.23 -40.27
CA SER A 1103 50.11 39.35 -40.78
C SER A 1103 51.09 39.72 -39.65
N THR A 1104 52.20 39.04 -39.35
CA THR A 1104 53.13 38.25 -40.18
C THR A 1104 54.28 37.79 -39.26
N VAL A 1105 54.87 36.63 -39.59
CA VAL A 1105 56.29 36.25 -39.40
C VAL A 1105 56.82 35.86 -38.00
N ALA A 1106 57.44 34.67 -37.98
CA ALA A 1106 58.20 33.95 -36.94
C ALA A 1106 59.61 34.58 -36.70
N PRO A 1107 60.62 33.94 -36.04
CA PRO A 1107 60.69 32.66 -35.31
C PRO A 1107 61.50 32.70 -33.98
N ILE A 1108 61.63 31.54 -33.30
CA ILE A 1108 62.87 30.85 -32.88
C ILE A 1108 62.70 30.05 -31.56
N ASP A 1109 62.81 28.74 -31.75
CA ASP A 1109 63.37 27.63 -30.94
C ASP A 1109 62.82 27.22 -29.56
N ASP A 1110 62.27 26.00 -29.60
CA ASP A 1110 62.36 24.94 -28.58
C ASP A 1110 63.75 24.26 -28.70
N PRO A 1111 64.30 23.67 -27.62
CA PRO A 1111 64.15 22.23 -27.53
C PRO A 1111 64.02 21.72 -26.08
N SER A 1112 62.91 21.04 -25.76
CA SER A 1112 62.94 19.69 -25.16
C SER A 1112 61.54 19.16 -24.89
N ALA A 1113 61.15 18.20 -25.73
CA ALA A 1113 60.12 17.18 -25.43
C ALA A 1113 60.85 15.82 -25.23
N PRO A 1114 60.24 14.80 -24.59
CA PRO A 1114 59.05 14.17 -25.14
C PRO A 1114 57.93 13.86 -24.15
N SER A 1115 56.75 13.79 -24.75
CA SER A 1115 55.43 13.45 -24.26
C SER A 1115 55.31 11.95 -23.85
N PRO A 1116 54.13 11.50 -23.37
CA PRO A 1116 53.11 11.13 -24.35
C PRO A 1116 51.66 11.50 -23.97
N LEU A 1117 50.89 11.76 -25.03
CA LEU A 1117 49.46 11.48 -25.21
C LEU A 1117 48.46 12.40 -24.48
N SER A 1118 47.86 13.31 -25.24
CA SER A 1118 46.64 13.00 -26.02
C SER A 1118 46.39 14.04 -27.10
#